data_AF-A0A2N9H932-F1
#
_entry.id   AF-A0A2N9H932-F1
#
_cell.length_a   1.000
_cell.length_b   1.000
_cell.length_c   1.000
_cell.angle_alpha   90.00
_cell.angle_beta   90.00
_cell.angle_gamma   90.00
#
_symmetry.space_group_name_H-M   'P 1'
#
loop_
_entity.id
_entity.type
_entity.pdbx_description
1 polymer ?
#
loop_
_entity_poly.entity_id
_entity_poly.type
_entity_poly.pdbx_seq_one_letter_code
_entity_poly.pdbx_strand_id
1 'polypeptide(L)'
;MIKGHSLSPTSSHNSLIIFRSMIRGSGLLPNQYSFVFVFKACGNGLGVLEGEQIRVHAIKVGLENNVFVTNALIGMYANWGLVEEARRVFDWSVNRDLYSWNIMLGGYVGTHDMDRAMDLFDEMCERDVVSWSTVIAGYVQVGCFMEALDLFHKMLQMGPKPNEFTLVSALAACANLVALDQGRWIHVYIDKVEIKKNERVLASLIDMYAKCGEIEFASKIFNNEHGLKRKVWPWNAMIGGFAMHGKSKEAIDTFEQMKIGTVSPNKVTFVALLTACSHGNMVHEGRGYFESMVSSYGIEPEIEHYGCMVDLLGRAGLLKEAEEVISNMPVAPDAAIWGALLGACRIHKDMKRGERVGKVLKELHSNHIGCHVLLSNIYSASGRWNEAKIVREKIEVSGRKKTPGCSSIELNGVFHQFLMGDRSHPQTKQLYSFLDDMTTKLKIAGYVPEFGEVLLDIDDEEDKESALSMHSEKLAIAFGLMNTAPGTPIRIVKNLRVCGDCHQATKFISKVYDREIIVRDRISRKGTCVPGSVTVEVVREHASDSCVLQGMEMGKIEIAILGAGIFVRTQYIPRLAEISNLFTLKAIWSRTEESARGAVEIAHKHFPGVLCKWGDNGLDEIIQDDSIPGVAVVLAGQTQVDMSLRLLKAGKHVLQATSELETALSSYKSICANLSDQPIWAVAENYRFEPAFVESKKLIAEIGDMKSVQVIIEGSMNSSNPYFSSSWRRNFTGGFILDMGVHFIAGLRMVISNL
;
A
#
# COMPACT_ATOMS: atom_id res chain seq x y z
N MET A 1 10.67 -35.18 33.75
CA MET A 1 9.76 -35.92 32.85
C MET A 1 8.45 -35.19 32.61
N ILE A 2 7.67 -34.85 33.65
CA ILE A 2 6.41 -34.08 33.51
C ILE A 2 6.59 -32.80 32.67
N LYS A 3 7.61 -31.97 32.98
CA LYS A 3 7.96 -30.78 32.19
C LYS A 3 8.10 -31.06 30.68
N GLY A 4 8.76 -32.15 30.29
CA GLY A 4 9.00 -32.48 28.88
C GLY A 4 7.73 -32.82 28.11
N HIS A 5 6.76 -33.46 28.77
CA HIS A 5 5.48 -33.82 28.16
C HIS A 5 4.42 -32.71 28.24
N SER A 6 4.59 -31.72 29.13
CA SER A 6 3.64 -30.61 29.31
C SER A 6 3.63 -29.57 28.19
N LEU A 7 4.67 -29.57 27.35
CA LEU A 7 4.87 -28.56 26.31
C LEU A 7 4.17 -28.88 24.98
N SER A 8 3.70 -30.13 24.78
CA SER A 8 3.00 -30.54 23.57
C SER A 8 1.57 -31.03 23.88
N PRO A 9 0.54 -30.56 23.15
CA PRO A 9 -0.83 -31.07 23.28
C PRO A 9 -0.92 -32.59 23.11
N THR A 10 -0.17 -33.14 22.15
CA THR A 10 -0.18 -34.59 21.84
C THR A 10 0.43 -35.45 22.94
N SER A 11 1.26 -34.88 23.82
CA SER A 11 1.89 -35.59 24.93
C SER A 11 1.34 -35.18 26.30
N SER A 12 0.33 -34.31 26.36
CA SER A 12 -0.18 -33.77 27.63
C SER A 12 -0.77 -34.87 28.52
N HIS A 13 -1.33 -35.93 27.92
CA HIS A 13 -1.79 -37.14 28.61
C HIS A 13 -0.67 -37.90 29.34
N ASN A 14 0.53 -37.95 28.76
CA ASN A 14 1.69 -38.59 29.40
C ASN A 14 2.14 -37.83 30.66
N SER A 15 1.96 -36.51 30.70
CA SER A 15 2.22 -35.71 31.90
C SER A 15 1.33 -36.13 33.07
N LEU A 16 0.05 -36.41 32.80
CA LEU A 16 -0.91 -36.87 33.79
C LEU A 16 -0.58 -38.29 34.29
N ILE A 17 -0.20 -39.20 33.39
CA ILE A 17 0.20 -40.57 33.74
C ILE A 17 1.42 -40.57 34.67
N ILE A 18 2.43 -39.77 34.34
CA ILE A 18 3.66 -39.65 35.15
C ILE A 18 3.34 -39.04 36.52
N PHE A 19 2.46 -38.02 36.56
CA PHE A 19 2.01 -37.44 37.82
C PHE A 19 1.24 -38.43 38.71
N ARG A 20 0.37 -39.26 38.11
CA ARG A 20 -0.33 -40.33 38.84
C ARG A 20 0.63 -41.40 39.38
N SER A 21 1.64 -41.78 38.59
CA SER A 21 2.69 -42.72 39.02
C SER A 21 3.54 -42.17 40.18
N MET A 22 3.84 -40.86 40.14
CA MET A 22 4.52 -40.16 41.23
C MET A 22 3.75 -40.28 42.55
N ILE A 23 2.44 -40.03 42.51
CA ILE A 23 1.58 -40.03 43.72
C ILE A 23 1.31 -41.45 44.24
N ARG A 24 1.13 -42.44 43.34
CA ARG A 24 0.67 -43.80 43.73
C ARG A 24 1.78 -44.82 43.92
N GLY A 25 2.94 -44.68 43.28
CA GLY A 25 3.90 -45.78 43.15
C GLY A 25 5.31 -45.51 43.69
N SER A 26 5.69 -44.26 43.95
CA SER A 26 7.10 -43.90 44.22
C SER A 26 7.35 -43.18 45.55
N GLY A 27 6.32 -42.92 46.35
CA GLY A 27 6.45 -42.24 47.66
C GLY A 27 6.92 -40.79 47.57
N LEU A 28 6.96 -40.21 46.38
CA LEU A 28 7.41 -38.84 46.12
C LEU A 28 6.23 -37.87 46.26
N LEU A 29 6.39 -36.83 47.09
CA LEU A 29 5.38 -35.79 47.25
C LEU A 29 5.44 -34.77 46.09
N PRO A 30 4.30 -34.44 45.45
CA PRO A 30 4.23 -33.35 44.49
C PRO A 30 4.69 -32.02 45.09
N ASN A 31 5.46 -31.26 44.33
CA ASN A 31 5.86 -29.90 44.70
C ASN A 31 5.27 -28.87 43.74
N GLN A 32 5.53 -27.57 43.99
CA GLN A 32 5.03 -26.46 43.17
C GLN A 32 5.32 -26.64 41.67
N TYR A 33 6.50 -27.14 41.30
CA TYR A 33 6.87 -27.34 39.90
C TYR A 33 6.12 -28.49 39.25
N SER A 34 5.87 -29.58 39.99
CA SER A 34 5.03 -30.69 39.51
C SER A 34 3.65 -30.17 39.11
N PHE A 35 3.01 -29.35 39.95
CA PHE A 35 1.70 -28.78 39.66
C PHE A 35 1.73 -27.78 38.50
N VAL A 36 2.71 -26.87 38.44
CA VAL A 36 2.83 -25.90 37.33
C VAL A 36 2.83 -26.59 35.97
N PHE A 37 3.61 -27.66 35.81
CA PHE A 37 3.69 -28.36 34.52
C PHE A 37 2.46 -29.22 34.25
N VAL A 38 1.82 -29.79 35.28
CA VAL A 38 0.59 -30.57 35.08
C VAL A 38 -0.59 -29.66 34.74
N PHE A 39 -0.76 -28.51 35.40
CA PHE A 39 -1.79 -27.53 35.03
C PHE A 39 -1.56 -26.97 33.63
N LYS A 40 -0.30 -26.74 33.23
CA LYS A 40 0.02 -26.37 31.85
C LYS A 40 -0.37 -27.46 30.86
N ALA A 41 -0.11 -28.73 31.18
CA ALA A 41 -0.58 -29.86 30.35
C ALA A 41 -2.12 -29.93 30.30
N CYS A 42 -2.80 -29.60 31.40
CA CYS A 42 -4.25 -29.54 31.44
C CYS A 42 -4.80 -28.46 30.50
N GLY A 43 -4.26 -27.25 30.57
CA GLY A 43 -4.65 -26.15 29.70
C GLY A 43 -4.35 -26.40 28.20
N ASN A 44 -3.45 -27.33 27.87
CA ASN A 44 -3.02 -27.61 26.49
C ASN A 44 -3.69 -28.83 25.85
N GLY A 45 -4.48 -29.62 26.58
CA GLY A 45 -5.11 -30.82 25.99
C GLY A 45 -5.71 -31.86 26.93
N LEU A 46 -5.81 -31.61 28.25
CA LEU A 46 -6.59 -32.48 29.14
C LEU A 46 -7.96 -31.87 29.41
N GLY A 47 -8.93 -32.72 29.74
CA GLY A 47 -10.29 -32.29 30.06
C GLY A 47 -10.38 -31.47 31.34
N VAL A 48 -11.47 -30.71 31.46
CA VAL A 48 -11.76 -29.86 32.63
C VAL A 48 -11.80 -30.68 33.92
N LEU A 49 -12.38 -31.88 33.87
CA LEU A 49 -12.52 -32.77 35.02
C LEU A 49 -11.17 -33.20 35.60
N GLU A 50 -10.21 -33.54 34.76
CA GLU A 50 -8.87 -33.94 35.20
C GLU A 50 -8.12 -32.77 35.86
N GLY A 51 -8.21 -31.57 35.29
CA GLY A 51 -7.54 -30.41 35.89
C GLY A 51 -8.19 -29.96 37.20
N GLU A 52 -9.51 -30.10 37.37
CA GLU A 52 -10.18 -29.89 38.66
C GLU A 52 -9.72 -30.88 39.73
N GLN A 53 -9.55 -32.16 39.39
CA GLN A 53 -9.00 -33.15 40.32
C GLN A 53 -7.58 -32.79 40.78
N ILE A 54 -6.76 -32.28 39.85
CA ILE A 54 -5.39 -31.84 40.16
C ILE A 54 -5.40 -30.57 41.00
N ARG A 55 -6.33 -29.64 40.75
CA ARG A 55 -6.55 -28.44 41.58
C ARG A 55 -6.87 -28.83 43.01
N VAL A 56 -7.82 -29.75 43.21
CA VAL A 56 -8.15 -30.26 44.55
C VAL A 56 -6.93 -30.93 45.22
N HIS A 57 -6.10 -31.63 44.45
CA HIS A 57 -4.88 -32.22 44.99
C HIS A 57 -3.84 -31.16 45.40
N ALA A 58 -3.71 -30.06 44.65
CA ALA A 58 -2.84 -28.94 45.02
C ALA A 58 -3.26 -28.31 46.36
N ILE A 59 -4.56 -28.15 46.58
CA ILE A 59 -5.12 -27.66 47.86
C ILE A 59 -4.83 -28.65 48.99
N LYS A 60 -5.01 -29.96 48.76
CA LYS A 60 -4.73 -30.98 49.79
C LYS A 60 -3.26 -31.02 50.22
N VAL A 61 -2.34 -30.65 49.34
CA VAL A 61 -0.89 -30.60 49.62
C VAL A 61 -0.46 -29.25 50.19
N GLY A 62 -1.38 -28.29 50.36
CA GLY A 62 -1.10 -26.98 50.96
C GLY A 62 -0.42 -25.98 50.02
N LEU A 63 -0.62 -26.13 48.70
CA LEU A 63 0.00 -25.29 47.68
C LEU A 63 -0.97 -24.28 47.04
N GLU A 64 -2.16 -24.08 47.63
CA GLU A 64 -3.21 -23.21 47.13
C GLU A 64 -2.84 -21.71 47.09
N ASN A 65 -1.95 -21.27 47.99
CA ASN A 65 -1.48 -19.89 48.07
C ASN A 65 -0.12 -19.66 47.40
N ASN A 66 0.43 -20.68 46.72
CA ASN A 66 1.73 -20.56 46.06
C ASN A 66 1.56 -19.84 44.71
N VAL A 67 2.19 -18.66 44.57
CA VAL A 67 2.06 -17.79 43.38
C VAL A 67 2.29 -18.52 42.06
N PHE A 68 3.27 -19.44 41.98
CA PHE A 68 3.53 -20.20 40.76
C PHE A 68 2.39 -21.17 40.41
N VAL A 69 1.83 -21.82 41.43
CA VAL A 69 0.70 -22.75 41.28
C VAL A 69 -0.57 -21.99 40.91
N THR A 70 -0.84 -20.86 41.58
CA THR A 70 -1.97 -19.98 41.28
C THR A 70 -1.87 -19.41 39.86
N ASN A 71 -0.69 -18.95 39.43
CA ASN A 71 -0.46 -18.48 38.06
C ASN A 71 -0.71 -19.57 37.02
N ALA A 72 -0.29 -20.81 37.28
CA ALA A 72 -0.56 -21.95 36.40
C ALA A 72 -2.06 -22.31 36.35
N LEU A 73 -2.79 -22.17 37.46
CA LEU A 73 -4.24 -22.37 37.52
C LEU A 73 -5.00 -21.30 36.72
N ILE A 74 -4.65 -20.01 36.87
CA ILE A 74 -5.26 -18.92 36.09
C ILE A 74 -5.07 -19.20 34.60
N GLY A 75 -3.84 -19.56 34.18
CA GLY A 75 -3.54 -19.88 32.79
C GLY A 75 -4.30 -21.10 32.26
N MET A 76 -4.49 -22.14 33.09
CA MET A 76 -5.29 -23.31 32.74
C MET A 76 -6.74 -22.93 32.46
N TYR A 77 -7.39 -22.19 33.37
CA TYR A 77 -8.78 -21.74 33.19
C TYR A 77 -8.94 -20.79 32.00
N ALA A 78 -7.99 -19.86 31.82
CA ALA A 78 -7.97 -18.96 30.68
C ALA A 78 -7.89 -19.71 29.35
N ASN A 79 -7.02 -20.73 29.24
CA ASN A 79 -6.91 -21.55 28.02
C ASN A 79 -8.16 -22.38 27.71
N TRP A 80 -8.95 -22.73 28.73
CA TRP A 80 -10.26 -23.38 28.54
C TRP A 80 -11.39 -22.39 28.22
N GLY A 81 -11.11 -21.09 28.18
CA GLY A 81 -12.13 -20.05 28.00
C GLY A 81 -13.00 -19.82 29.25
N LEU A 82 -12.68 -20.44 30.39
CA LEU A 82 -13.38 -20.26 31.67
C LEU A 82 -12.83 -19.04 32.42
N VAL A 83 -12.90 -17.88 31.79
CA VAL A 83 -12.23 -16.66 32.25
C VAL A 83 -12.79 -16.14 33.58
N GLU A 84 -14.07 -16.38 33.88
CA GLU A 84 -14.64 -16.04 35.19
C GLU A 84 -14.04 -16.88 36.33
N GLU A 85 -13.74 -18.16 36.08
CA GLU A 85 -13.03 -19.00 37.06
C GLU A 85 -11.56 -18.57 37.19
N ALA A 86 -10.92 -18.20 36.07
CA ALA A 86 -9.59 -17.61 36.09
C ALA A 86 -9.55 -16.32 36.94
N ARG A 87 -10.57 -15.45 36.78
CA ARG A 87 -10.70 -14.20 37.55
C ARG A 87 -10.88 -14.48 39.04
N ARG A 88 -11.71 -15.46 39.40
CA ARG A 88 -11.87 -15.86 40.82
C ARG A 88 -10.56 -16.31 41.45
N VAL A 89 -9.78 -17.14 40.74
CA VAL A 89 -8.46 -17.59 41.22
C VAL A 89 -7.49 -16.42 41.34
N PHE A 90 -7.53 -15.48 40.39
CA PHE A 90 -6.73 -14.25 40.43
C PHE A 90 -7.09 -13.36 41.62
N ASP A 91 -8.38 -13.19 41.93
CA ASP A 91 -8.86 -12.38 43.06
C ASP A 91 -8.51 -12.99 44.41
N TRP A 92 -8.59 -14.32 44.53
CA TRP A 92 -8.21 -15.05 45.74
C TRP A 92 -6.70 -15.08 45.99
N SER A 93 -5.88 -14.85 44.96
CA SER A 93 -4.42 -14.79 45.12
C SER A 93 -4.01 -13.61 46.01
N VAL A 94 -3.43 -13.90 47.17
CA VAL A 94 -2.95 -12.88 48.12
C VAL A 94 -1.71 -12.15 47.58
N ASN A 95 -0.85 -12.85 46.84
CA ASN A 95 0.39 -12.33 46.27
C ASN A 95 0.34 -12.37 44.74
N ARG A 96 -0.21 -11.32 44.12
CA ARG A 96 -0.21 -11.18 42.66
C ARG A 96 1.08 -10.50 42.20
N ASP A 97 1.86 -11.20 41.40
CA ASP A 97 3.02 -10.62 40.72
C ASP A 97 2.63 -10.15 39.32
N LEU A 98 3.52 -9.39 38.65
CA LEU A 98 3.26 -8.88 37.30
C LEU A 98 2.89 -9.99 36.30
N TYR A 99 3.40 -11.21 36.53
CA TYR A 99 3.06 -12.37 35.73
C TYR A 99 1.60 -12.83 35.94
N SER A 100 1.09 -12.82 37.17
CA SER A 100 -0.34 -13.06 37.46
C SER A 100 -1.25 -12.15 36.64
N TRP A 101 -0.94 -10.84 36.62
CA TRP A 101 -1.71 -9.83 35.87
C TRP A 101 -1.64 -10.08 34.36
N ASN A 102 -0.45 -10.35 33.83
CA ASN A 102 -0.25 -10.63 32.40
C ASN A 102 -0.98 -11.90 31.93
N ILE A 103 -1.06 -12.95 32.75
CA ILE A 103 -1.84 -14.16 32.41
C ILE A 103 -3.33 -13.84 32.37
N MET A 104 -3.85 -13.12 33.36
CA MET A 104 -5.27 -12.77 33.41
C MET A 104 -5.65 -11.86 32.24
N LEU A 105 -4.79 -10.89 31.91
CA LEU A 105 -4.91 -10.03 30.73
C LEU A 105 -4.96 -10.85 29.43
N GLY A 106 -4.06 -11.84 29.30
CA GLY A 106 -4.07 -12.78 28.18
C GLY A 106 -5.35 -13.63 28.10
N GLY A 107 -5.96 -13.96 29.24
CA GLY A 107 -7.24 -14.67 29.30
C GLY A 107 -8.41 -13.84 28.77
N TYR A 108 -8.51 -12.57 29.17
CA TYR A 108 -9.52 -11.65 28.63
C TYR A 108 -9.32 -11.42 27.12
N VAL A 109 -8.08 -11.17 26.69
CA VAL A 109 -7.74 -11.02 25.27
C VAL A 109 -8.09 -12.29 24.47
N GLY A 110 -7.79 -13.47 25.00
CA GLY A 110 -8.08 -14.76 24.36
C GLY A 110 -9.58 -15.06 24.21
N THR A 111 -10.42 -14.46 25.05
CA THR A 111 -11.89 -14.52 24.93
C THR A 111 -12.49 -13.32 24.20
N HIS A 112 -11.64 -12.44 23.66
CA HIS A 112 -12.01 -11.21 22.94
C HIS A 112 -12.80 -10.19 23.78
N ASP A 113 -12.69 -10.25 25.11
CA ASP A 113 -13.30 -9.30 26.05
C ASP A 113 -12.32 -8.14 26.31
N MET A 114 -12.22 -7.24 25.33
CA MET A 114 -11.24 -6.14 25.35
C MET A 114 -11.57 -5.07 26.39
N ASP A 115 -12.85 -4.89 26.74
CA ASP A 115 -13.27 -3.90 27.74
C ASP A 115 -12.70 -4.29 29.11
N ARG A 116 -12.91 -5.54 29.55
CA ARG A 116 -12.35 -6.03 30.81
C ARG A 116 -10.83 -6.17 30.78
N ALA A 117 -10.25 -6.49 29.61
CA ALA A 117 -8.81 -6.48 29.45
C ALA A 117 -8.23 -5.08 29.71
N MET A 118 -8.89 -4.03 29.20
CA MET A 118 -8.46 -2.65 29.39
C MET A 118 -8.66 -2.17 30.83
N ASP A 119 -9.80 -2.51 31.46
CA ASP A 119 -10.03 -2.22 32.88
C ASP A 119 -8.91 -2.83 33.76
N LEU A 120 -8.59 -4.11 33.52
CA LEU A 120 -7.52 -4.78 34.25
C LEU A 120 -6.15 -4.14 33.95
N PHE A 121 -5.88 -3.75 32.70
CA PHE A 121 -4.64 -3.08 32.32
C PHE A 121 -4.50 -1.71 32.99
N ASP A 122 -5.59 -0.97 33.17
CA ASP A 122 -5.61 0.32 33.87
C ASP A 122 -5.44 0.16 35.39
N GLU A 123 -5.93 -0.93 35.97
CA GLU A 123 -5.70 -1.30 37.39
C GLU A 123 -4.23 -1.64 37.71
N MET A 124 -3.43 -2.08 36.72
CA MET A 124 -2.04 -2.47 36.93
C MET A 124 -1.17 -1.28 37.39
N CYS A 125 -0.53 -1.44 38.55
CA CYS A 125 0.41 -0.44 39.08
C CYS A 125 1.69 -0.33 38.25
N GLU A 126 2.21 -1.48 37.78
CA GLU A 126 3.38 -1.57 36.90
C GLU A 126 3.01 -2.34 35.64
N ARG A 127 3.55 -1.92 34.49
CA ARG A 127 3.27 -2.51 33.18
C ARG A 127 4.58 -2.76 32.44
N ASP A 128 4.87 -4.01 32.12
CA ASP A 128 6.05 -4.37 31.34
C ASP A 128 5.74 -4.51 29.85
N VAL A 129 6.76 -4.82 29.06
CA VAL A 129 6.62 -5.04 27.61
C VAL A 129 5.57 -6.10 27.30
N VAL A 130 5.42 -7.12 28.16
CA VAL A 130 4.42 -8.17 27.97
C VAL A 130 3.01 -7.61 28.14
N SER A 131 2.74 -6.84 29.21
CA SER A 131 1.43 -6.20 29.44
C SER A 131 0.98 -5.40 28.22
N TRP A 132 1.86 -4.50 27.73
CA TRP A 132 1.58 -3.65 26.57
C TRP A 132 1.42 -4.46 25.27
N SER A 133 2.32 -5.40 25.02
CA SER A 133 2.27 -6.21 23.78
C SER A 133 1.02 -7.08 23.72
N THR A 134 0.52 -7.59 24.85
CA THR A 134 -0.68 -8.41 24.93
C THR A 134 -1.93 -7.61 24.56
N VAL A 135 -2.12 -6.40 25.11
CA VAL A 135 -3.30 -5.59 24.78
C VAL A 135 -3.26 -5.07 23.34
N ILE A 136 -2.10 -4.62 22.86
CA ILE A 136 -1.93 -4.17 21.47
C ILE A 136 -2.27 -5.32 20.51
N ALA A 137 -1.72 -6.52 20.75
CA ALA A 137 -2.05 -7.70 19.95
C ALA A 137 -3.53 -8.08 20.06
N GLY A 138 -4.15 -7.95 21.24
CA GLY A 138 -5.57 -8.21 21.45
C GLY A 138 -6.48 -7.30 20.64
N TYR A 139 -6.23 -5.99 20.66
CA TYR A 139 -6.97 -5.03 19.83
C TYR A 139 -6.81 -5.34 18.33
N VAL A 140 -5.61 -5.72 17.88
CA VAL A 140 -5.38 -6.18 16.49
C VAL A 140 -6.19 -7.44 16.17
N GLN A 141 -6.26 -8.42 17.08
CA GLN A 141 -7.02 -9.66 16.89
C GLN A 141 -8.53 -9.42 16.78
N VAL A 142 -9.08 -8.48 17.54
CA VAL A 142 -10.51 -8.10 17.47
C VAL A 142 -10.80 -7.16 16.29
N GLY A 143 -9.77 -6.56 15.69
CA GLY A 143 -9.87 -5.67 14.55
C GLY A 143 -10.03 -4.18 14.93
N CYS A 144 -9.74 -3.82 16.15
CA CYS A 144 -9.70 -2.44 16.64
C CYS A 144 -8.29 -1.87 16.41
N PHE A 145 -7.94 -1.65 15.14
CA PHE A 145 -6.58 -1.30 14.73
C PHE A 145 -6.17 0.12 15.12
N MET A 146 -7.12 1.06 15.19
CA MET A 146 -6.82 2.45 15.57
C MET A 146 -6.44 2.49 17.05
N GLU A 147 -7.24 1.84 17.89
CA GLU A 147 -7.01 1.69 19.32
C GLU A 147 -5.68 0.97 19.61
N ALA A 148 -5.34 -0.04 18.80
CA ALA A 148 -4.05 -0.71 18.88
C ALA A 148 -2.87 0.23 18.60
N LEU A 149 -2.98 1.11 17.58
CA LEU A 149 -1.95 2.10 17.27
C LEU A 149 -1.90 3.20 18.31
N ASP A 150 -3.02 3.66 18.85
CA ASP A 150 -3.05 4.63 19.94
C ASP A 150 -2.35 4.09 21.19
N LEU A 151 -2.59 2.83 21.55
CA LEU A 151 -1.87 2.15 22.63
C LEU A 151 -0.37 1.99 22.33
N PHE A 152 0.00 1.71 21.09
CA PHE A 152 1.40 1.66 20.68
C PHE A 152 2.08 3.04 20.82
N HIS A 153 1.42 4.13 20.42
CA HIS A 153 1.93 5.48 20.63
C HIS A 153 2.04 5.83 22.11
N LYS A 154 1.06 5.45 22.94
CA LYS A 154 1.15 5.58 24.41
C LYS A 154 2.34 4.80 24.97
N MET A 155 2.57 3.57 24.52
CA MET A 155 3.74 2.78 24.92
C MET A 155 5.05 3.50 24.58
N LEU A 156 5.15 4.14 23.41
CA LEU A 156 6.34 4.90 23.00
C LEU A 156 6.57 6.15 23.85
N GLN A 157 5.52 6.77 24.38
CA GLN A 157 5.61 8.00 25.18
C GLN A 157 5.88 7.75 26.66
N MET A 158 5.24 6.74 27.25
CA MET A 158 5.24 6.50 28.70
C MET A 158 5.55 5.05 29.10
N GLY A 159 5.63 4.14 28.13
CA GLY A 159 5.83 2.71 28.36
C GLY A 159 7.28 2.26 28.15
N PRO A 160 7.52 0.95 28.30
CA PRO A 160 8.83 0.37 28.01
C PRO A 160 9.08 0.31 26.50
N LYS A 161 10.35 0.13 26.11
CA LYS A 161 10.76 -0.01 24.71
C LYS A 161 10.03 -1.18 24.03
N PRO A 162 9.36 -0.97 22.87
CA PRO A 162 8.74 -2.03 22.10
C PRO A 162 9.70 -3.16 21.74
N ASN A 163 9.24 -4.40 21.87
CA ASN A 163 9.92 -5.58 21.35
C ASN A 163 9.40 -5.95 19.95
N GLU A 164 9.99 -6.99 19.38
CA GLU A 164 9.57 -7.58 18.10
C GLU A 164 8.05 -7.84 18.01
N PHE A 165 7.46 -8.48 19.03
CA PHE A 165 6.04 -8.84 19.02
C PHE A 165 5.13 -7.61 18.97
N THR A 166 5.52 -6.56 19.68
CA THR A 166 4.85 -5.28 19.67
C THR A 166 4.91 -4.64 18.28
N LEU A 167 6.08 -4.63 17.66
CA LEU A 167 6.29 -4.05 16.33
C LEU A 167 5.53 -4.81 15.24
N VAL A 168 5.51 -6.14 15.28
CA VAL A 168 4.70 -6.95 14.36
C VAL A 168 3.21 -6.64 14.50
N SER A 169 2.72 -6.45 15.73
CA SER A 169 1.32 -6.08 15.98
C SER A 169 1.00 -4.67 15.48
N ALA A 170 1.89 -3.70 15.72
CA ALA A 170 1.72 -2.34 15.22
C ALA A 170 1.77 -2.28 13.68
N LEU A 171 2.71 -2.97 13.04
CA LEU A 171 2.80 -3.09 11.58
C LEU A 171 1.55 -3.75 11.00
N ALA A 172 1.00 -4.79 11.65
CA ALA A 172 -0.24 -5.41 11.24
C ALA A 172 -1.44 -4.45 11.35
N ALA A 173 -1.49 -3.60 12.37
CA ALA A 173 -2.49 -2.54 12.48
C ALA A 173 -2.35 -1.52 11.35
N CYS A 174 -1.14 -1.04 11.07
CA CYS A 174 -0.87 -0.15 9.93
C CYS A 174 -1.28 -0.78 8.59
N ALA A 175 -0.94 -2.05 8.38
CA ALA A 175 -1.28 -2.79 7.16
C ALA A 175 -2.80 -2.86 6.95
N ASN A 176 -3.57 -3.07 8.02
CA ASN A 176 -5.02 -3.14 7.93
C ASN A 176 -5.71 -1.76 7.85
N LEU A 177 -5.04 -0.70 8.29
CA LEU A 177 -5.52 0.68 8.14
C LEU A 177 -4.99 1.37 6.87
N VAL A 178 -4.10 0.69 6.12
CA VAL A 178 -3.36 1.26 4.96
C VAL A 178 -2.62 2.53 5.40
N ALA A 179 -2.08 2.48 6.62
CA ALA A 179 -1.43 3.60 7.29
C ALA A 179 0.06 3.66 6.93
N LEU A 180 0.36 4.04 5.68
CA LEU A 180 1.69 3.91 5.10
C LEU A 180 2.72 4.78 5.81
N ASP A 181 2.35 5.99 6.24
CA ASP A 181 3.28 6.94 6.86
C ASP A 181 3.71 6.44 8.24
N GLN A 182 2.75 5.95 9.05
CA GLN A 182 3.05 5.28 10.31
C GLN A 182 3.87 4.01 10.09
N GLY A 183 3.54 3.20 9.08
CA GLY A 183 4.31 2.01 8.74
C GLY A 183 5.77 2.32 8.36
N ARG A 184 6.00 3.38 7.58
CA ARG A 184 7.35 3.88 7.23
C ARG A 184 8.10 4.37 8.45
N TRP A 185 7.43 5.11 9.34
CA TRP A 185 8.02 5.57 10.59
C TRP A 185 8.45 4.39 11.46
N ILE A 186 7.61 3.36 11.61
CA ILE A 186 7.95 2.13 12.34
C ILE A 186 9.13 1.40 11.69
N HIS A 187 9.19 1.33 10.36
CA HIS A 187 10.33 0.72 9.65
C HIS A 187 11.64 1.47 9.97
N VAL A 188 11.64 2.80 9.88
CA VAL A 188 12.82 3.62 10.25
C VAL A 188 13.17 3.46 11.73
N TYR A 189 12.17 3.34 12.60
CA TYR A 189 12.38 3.06 14.02
C TYR A 189 13.09 1.72 14.23
N ILE A 190 12.66 0.65 13.55
CA ILE A 190 13.30 -0.67 13.60
C ILE A 190 14.79 -0.58 13.21
N ASP A 191 15.09 0.16 12.15
CA ASP A 191 16.47 0.35 11.66
C ASP A 191 17.34 1.12 12.64
N LYS A 192 16.81 2.20 13.24
CA LYS A 192 17.58 3.09 14.13
C LYS A 192 17.85 2.49 15.50
N VAL A 193 16.93 1.67 15.99
CA VAL A 193 16.87 1.29 17.41
C VAL A 193 17.60 -0.05 17.68
N GLU A 194 18.33 -0.54 16.67
CA GLU A 194 19.09 -1.80 16.65
C GLU A 194 18.26 -3.01 17.10
N ILE A 195 16.94 -2.98 16.88
CA ILE A 195 16.12 -4.17 17.09
C ILE A 195 16.48 -5.14 15.97
N LYS A 196 17.10 -6.26 16.34
CA LYS A 196 17.54 -7.27 15.38
C LYS A 196 16.34 -7.71 14.53
N LYS A 197 16.31 -7.27 13.26
CA LYS A 197 15.34 -7.75 12.28
C LYS A 197 15.46 -9.27 12.21
N ASN A 198 14.34 -9.95 12.39
CA ASN A 198 14.23 -11.37 12.18
C ASN A 198 13.20 -11.67 11.09
N GLU A 199 13.00 -12.94 10.80
CA GLU A 199 12.11 -13.39 9.72
C GLU A 199 10.66 -12.96 9.93
N ARG A 200 10.22 -12.76 11.18
CA ARG A 200 8.85 -12.34 11.52
C ARG A 200 8.65 -10.84 11.30
N VAL A 201 9.60 -10.01 11.74
CA VAL A 201 9.58 -8.56 11.46
C VAL A 201 9.64 -8.32 9.96
N LEU A 202 10.52 -9.04 9.25
CA LEU A 202 10.63 -8.95 7.79
C LEU A 202 9.29 -9.28 7.11
N ALA A 203 8.66 -10.40 7.47
CA ALA A 203 7.35 -10.77 6.93
C ALA A 203 6.29 -9.70 7.22
N SER A 204 6.28 -9.13 8.42
CA SER A 204 5.34 -8.06 8.80
C SER A 204 5.58 -6.75 8.05
N LEU A 205 6.83 -6.39 7.75
CA LEU A 205 7.17 -5.24 6.93
C LEU A 205 6.71 -5.43 5.48
N ILE A 206 6.97 -6.61 4.90
CA ILE A 206 6.52 -6.97 3.55
C ILE A 206 4.99 -6.90 3.47
N ASP A 207 4.28 -7.53 4.43
CA ASP A 207 2.82 -7.51 4.49
C ASP A 207 2.28 -6.08 4.63
N MET A 208 2.90 -5.24 5.47
CA MET A 208 2.52 -3.84 5.64
C MET A 208 2.67 -3.04 4.35
N TYR A 209 3.83 -3.07 3.71
CA TYR A 209 4.04 -2.34 2.45
C TYR A 209 3.15 -2.85 1.33
N ALA A 210 3.01 -4.18 1.20
CA ALA A 210 2.13 -4.77 0.20
C ALA A 210 0.67 -4.35 0.40
N LYS A 211 0.13 -4.41 1.63
CA LYS A 211 -1.24 -3.97 1.94
C LYS A 211 -1.43 -2.46 1.80
N CYS A 212 -0.38 -1.67 1.98
CA CYS A 212 -0.41 -0.21 1.78
C CYS A 212 -0.29 0.21 0.30
N GLY A 213 -0.22 -0.74 -0.63
CA GLY A 213 -0.14 -0.49 -2.07
C GLY A 213 1.28 -0.36 -2.64
N GLU A 214 2.33 -0.53 -1.82
CA GLU A 214 3.73 -0.37 -2.21
C GLU A 214 4.40 -1.72 -2.48
N ILE A 215 3.86 -2.51 -3.41
CA ILE A 215 4.32 -3.88 -3.67
C ILE A 215 5.75 -3.94 -4.21
N GLU A 216 6.16 -2.94 -5.00
CA GLU A 216 7.53 -2.82 -5.52
C GLU A 216 8.52 -2.60 -4.38
N PHE A 217 8.18 -1.77 -3.40
CA PHE A 217 9.02 -1.55 -2.23
C PHE A 217 9.07 -2.78 -1.32
N ALA A 218 7.93 -3.45 -1.13
CA ALA A 218 7.88 -4.74 -0.44
C ALA A 218 8.80 -5.78 -1.10
N SER A 219 8.80 -5.85 -2.43
CA SER A 219 9.69 -6.72 -3.22
C SER A 219 11.17 -6.35 -3.06
N LYS A 220 11.50 -5.05 -3.02
CA LYS A 220 12.88 -4.58 -2.74
C LYS A 220 13.36 -5.01 -1.35
N ILE A 221 12.56 -4.78 -0.30
CA ILE A 221 12.88 -5.21 1.06
C ILE A 221 13.07 -6.72 1.10
N PHE A 222 12.15 -7.47 0.48
CA PHE A 222 12.25 -8.91 0.38
C PHE A 222 13.60 -9.27 -0.26
N ASN A 223 13.91 -8.77 -1.46
CA ASN A 223 15.13 -9.11 -2.19
C ASN A 223 16.43 -8.75 -1.47
N ASN A 224 16.49 -7.63 -0.76
CA ASN A 224 17.72 -7.21 -0.07
C ASN A 224 18.08 -8.10 1.14
N GLU A 225 17.09 -8.70 1.80
CA GLU A 225 17.27 -9.39 3.10
C GLU A 225 17.50 -10.91 2.95
N HIS A 226 18.46 -11.31 2.12
CA HIS A 226 18.72 -12.73 1.79
C HIS A 226 18.94 -13.64 3.02
N GLY A 227 19.60 -13.13 4.07
CA GLY A 227 19.89 -13.89 5.29
C GLY A 227 18.64 -14.28 6.10
N LEU A 228 17.54 -13.55 5.92
CA LEU A 228 16.28 -13.70 6.67
C LEU A 228 15.20 -14.46 5.87
N LYS A 229 15.51 -14.92 4.65
CA LYS A 229 14.60 -15.74 3.81
C LYS A 229 14.64 -17.24 4.11
N ARG A 230 15.25 -17.66 5.21
CA ARG A 230 15.43 -19.09 5.57
C ARG A 230 14.15 -19.75 6.09
N LYS A 231 13.14 -18.95 6.44
CA LYS A 231 11.84 -19.41 6.97
C LYS A 231 10.73 -19.07 5.99
N VAL A 232 9.62 -19.77 6.10
CA VAL A 232 8.46 -19.66 5.20
C VAL A 232 7.70 -18.31 5.31
N TRP A 233 7.79 -17.59 6.43
CA TRP A 233 6.96 -16.39 6.65
C TRP A 233 7.20 -15.24 5.66
N PRO A 234 8.45 -14.80 5.37
CA PRO A 234 8.68 -13.77 4.35
C PRO A 234 8.22 -14.17 2.95
N TRP A 235 8.37 -15.45 2.58
CA TRP A 235 7.88 -15.97 1.30
C TRP A 235 6.37 -15.90 1.20
N ASN A 236 5.66 -16.35 2.24
CA ASN A 236 4.20 -16.28 2.27
C ASN A 236 3.69 -14.83 2.23
N ALA A 237 4.36 -13.90 2.93
CA ALA A 237 4.02 -12.48 2.89
C ALA A 237 4.18 -11.92 1.46
N MET A 238 5.25 -12.29 0.75
CA MET A 238 5.50 -11.80 -0.61
C MET A 238 4.54 -12.43 -1.64
N ILE A 239 4.32 -13.75 -1.58
CA ILE A 239 3.36 -14.46 -2.47
C ILE A 239 1.95 -13.91 -2.25
N GLY A 240 1.52 -13.75 -1.00
CA GLY A 240 0.23 -13.15 -0.66
C GLY A 240 0.12 -11.70 -1.10
N GLY A 241 1.20 -10.92 -0.95
CA GLY A 241 1.28 -9.55 -1.44
C GLY A 241 1.07 -9.46 -2.96
N PHE A 242 1.76 -10.30 -3.74
CA PHE A 242 1.55 -10.35 -5.19
C PHE A 242 0.14 -10.81 -5.57
N ALA A 243 -0.42 -11.81 -4.87
CA ALA A 243 -1.77 -12.29 -5.09
C ALA A 243 -2.82 -11.18 -4.96
N MET A 244 -2.73 -10.38 -3.89
CA MET A 244 -3.65 -9.27 -3.62
C MET A 244 -3.58 -8.13 -4.64
N HIS A 245 -2.42 -7.97 -5.28
CA HIS A 245 -2.17 -6.99 -6.34
C HIS A 245 -2.49 -7.53 -7.74
N GLY A 246 -3.03 -8.75 -7.85
CA GLY A 246 -3.32 -9.39 -9.14
C GLY A 246 -2.07 -9.79 -9.95
N LYS A 247 -0.88 -9.76 -9.32
CA LYS A 247 0.42 -10.13 -9.94
C LYS A 247 0.64 -11.64 -9.82
N SER A 248 -0.26 -12.42 -10.42
CA SER A 248 -0.31 -13.88 -10.21
C SER A 248 0.92 -14.61 -10.73
N LYS A 249 1.56 -14.13 -11.79
CA LYS A 249 2.79 -14.72 -12.34
C LYS A 249 3.95 -14.54 -11.37
N GLU A 250 4.13 -13.32 -10.86
CA GLU A 250 5.17 -12.99 -9.89
C GLU A 250 4.98 -13.76 -8.57
N ALA A 251 3.74 -14.02 -8.16
CA ALA A 251 3.43 -14.89 -7.03
C ALA A 251 3.91 -16.33 -7.25
N ILE A 252 3.68 -16.89 -8.45
CA ILE A 252 4.13 -18.23 -8.84
C ILE A 252 5.65 -18.29 -8.95
N ASP A 253 6.28 -17.29 -9.59
CA ASP A 253 7.74 -17.22 -9.71
C ASP A 253 8.41 -17.15 -8.33
N THR A 254 7.81 -16.42 -7.39
CA THR A 254 8.28 -16.33 -6.00
C THR A 254 8.18 -17.69 -5.29
N PHE A 255 7.12 -18.46 -5.55
CA PHE A 255 7.00 -19.82 -5.01
C PHE A 255 8.02 -20.80 -5.62
N GLU A 256 8.31 -20.68 -6.90
CA GLU A 256 9.37 -21.50 -7.52
C GLU A 256 10.75 -21.15 -6.96
N GLN A 257 11.03 -19.86 -6.71
CA GLN A 257 12.24 -19.44 -5.99
C GLN A 257 12.30 -19.98 -4.55
N MET A 258 11.17 -20.05 -3.85
CA MET A 258 11.07 -20.65 -2.51
C MET A 258 11.50 -22.13 -2.52
N LYS A 259 11.07 -22.88 -3.55
CA LYS A 259 11.44 -24.29 -3.76
C LYS A 259 12.93 -24.43 -4.04
N ILE A 260 13.50 -23.59 -4.90
CA ILE A 260 14.95 -23.56 -5.17
C ILE A 260 15.74 -23.25 -3.89
N GLY A 261 15.21 -22.34 -3.06
CA GLY A 261 15.76 -22.02 -1.73
C GLY A 261 15.61 -23.13 -0.69
N THR A 262 15.06 -24.30 -1.05
CA THR A 262 14.82 -25.45 -0.16
C THR A 262 13.93 -25.15 1.06
N VAL A 263 13.10 -24.11 0.99
CA VAL A 263 12.16 -23.77 2.05
C VAL A 263 10.87 -24.56 1.82
N SER A 264 10.48 -25.38 2.80
CA SER A 264 9.28 -26.22 2.70
C SER A 264 8.00 -25.37 2.74
N PRO A 265 7.11 -25.48 1.74
CA PRO A 265 5.79 -24.87 1.75
C PRO A 265 4.94 -25.35 2.93
N ASN A 266 4.01 -24.50 3.39
CA ASN A 266 3.03 -24.87 4.39
C ASN A 266 1.60 -24.53 3.92
N LYS A 267 0.61 -24.81 4.77
CA LYS A 267 -0.81 -24.51 4.54
C LYS A 267 -1.03 -23.07 4.07
N VAL A 268 -0.41 -22.10 4.74
CA VAL A 268 -0.53 -20.67 4.39
C VAL A 268 0.07 -20.35 3.01
N THR A 269 1.14 -21.06 2.60
CA THR A 269 1.72 -20.91 1.25
C THR A 269 0.70 -21.27 0.17
N PHE A 270 -0.01 -22.39 0.33
CA PHE A 270 -1.02 -22.83 -0.63
C PHE A 270 -2.27 -21.94 -0.64
N VAL A 271 -2.69 -21.41 0.51
CA VAL A 271 -3.75 -20.38 0.54
C VAL A 271 -3.35 -19.16 -0.31
N ALA A 272 -2.11 -18.68 -0.18
CA ALA A 272 -1.62 -17.54 -0.95
C ALA A 272 -1.54 -17.84 -2.46
N LEU A 273 -1.06 -19.03 -2.85
CA LEU A 273 -1.03 -19.48 -4.24
C LEU A 273 -2.41 -19.62 -4.86
N LEU A 274 -3.36 -20.26 -4.17
CA LEU A 274 -4.73 -20.42 -4.66
C LEU A 274 -5.45 -19.07 -4.77
N THR A 275 -5.15 -18.14 -3.85
CA THR A 275 -5.62 -16.75 -3.96
C THR A 275 -5.03 -16.07 -5.20
N ALA A 276 -3.73 -16.23 -5.46
CA ALA A 276 -3.10 -15.69 -6.68
C ALA A 276 -3.75 -16.27 -7.95
N CYS A 277 -4.04 -17.57 -7.95
CA CYS A 277 -4.73 -18.23 -9.06
C CYS A 277 -6.16 -17.69 -9.24
N SER A 278 -6.90 -17.50 -8.14
CA SER A 278 -8.26 -16.91 -8.17
C SER A 278 -8.26 -15.52 -8.79
N HIS A 279 -7.32 -14.66 -8.38
CA HIS A 279 -7.21 -13.30 -8.90
C HIS A 279 -6.66 -13.24 -10.34
N GLY A 280 -5.85 -14.23 -10.75
CA GLY A 280 -5.34 -14.38 -12.11
C GLY A 280 -6.25 -15.17 -13.05
N ASN A 281 -7.39 -15.68 -12.56
CA ASN A 281 -8.28 -16.61 -13.26
C ASN A 281 -7.54 -17.87 -13.82
N MET A 282 -6.51 -18.34 -13.11
CA MET A 282 -5.63 -19.45 -13.49
C MET A 282 -6.18 -20.77 -12.94
N VAL A 283 -7.28 -21.25 -13.54
CA VAL A 283 -8.01 -22.43 -13.05
C VAL A 283 -7.16 -23.71 -13.10
N HIS A 284 -6.36 -23.90 -14.15
CA HIS A 284 -5.56 -25.10 -14.34
C HIS A 284 -4.43 -25.18 -13.30
N GLU A 285 -3.71 -24.08 -13.10
CA GLU A 285 -2.64 -23.96 -12.12
C GLU A 285 -3.19 -24.10 -10.70
N GLY A 286 -4.34 -23.48 -10.40
CA GLY A 286 -5.00 -23.61 -9.11
C GLY A 286 -5.36 -25.07 -8.75
N ARG A 287 -5.90 -25.83 -9.72
CA ARG A 287 -6.14 -27.28 -9.54
C ARG A 287 -4.84 -28.04 -9.29
N GLY A 288 -3.83 -27.78 -10.11
CA GLY A 288 -2.51 -28.42 -9.97
C GLY A 288 -1.89 -28.17 -8.60
N TYR A 289 -1.98 -26.93 -8.08
CA TYR A 289 -1.47 -26.62 -6.75
C TYR A 289 -2.28 -27.30 -5.65
N PHE A 290 -3.62 -27.31 -5.74
CA PHE A 290 -4.49 -27.97 -4.77
C PHE A 290 -4.19 -29.48 -4.67
N GLU A 291 -4.00 -30.16 -5.80
CA GLU A 291 -3.62 -31.58 -5.86
C GLU A 291 -2.18 -31.82 -5.39
N SER A 292 -1.24 -30.94 -5.77
CA SER A 292 0.17 -31.05 -5.38
C SER A 292 0.35 -30.92 -3.87
N MET A 293 -0.50 -30.12 -3.20
CA MET A 293 -0.45 -29.91 -1.75
C MET A 293 -0.57 -31.24 -0.99
N VAL A 294 -1.48 -32.12 -1.43
CA VAL A 294 -1.67 -33.44 -0.83
C VAL A 294 -0.63 -34.43 -1.36
N SER A 295 -0.49 -34.53 -2.68
CA SER A 295 0.31 -35.60 -3.31
C SER A 295 1.82 -35.41 -3.16
N SER A 296 2.32 -34.18 -3.20
CA SER A 296 3.75 -33.86 -3.20
C SER A 296 4.26 -33.36 -1.85
N TYR A 297 3.40 -32.69 -1.07
CA TYR A 297 3.80 -32.08 0.22
C TYR A 297 3.15 -32.71 1.45
N GLY A 298 2.17 -33.62 1.29
CA GLY A 298 1.49 -34.29 2.40
C GLY A 298 0.70 -33.32 3.30
N ILE A 299 0.27 -32.17 2.76
CA ILE A 299 -0.48 -31.16 3.49
C ILE A 299 -1.98 -31.39 3.22
N GLU A 300 -2.74 -31.67 4.28
CA GLU A 300 -4.19 -31.84 4.18
C GLU A 300 -4.91 -30.51 3.98
N PRO A 301 -5.91 -30.43 3.08
CA PRO A 301 -6.66 -29.20 2.85
C PRO A 301 -7.54 -28.82 4.03
N GLU A 302 -7.35 -27.60 4.52
CA GLU A 302 -8.23 -26.94 5.49
C GLU A 302 -9.32 -26.11 4.80
N ILE A 303 -10.27 -25.59 5.59
CA ILE A 303 -11.44 -24.86 5.12
C ILE A 303 -11.08 -23.66 4.23
N GLU A 304 -9.95 -23.00 4.50
CA GLU A 304 -9.43 -21.86 3.74
C GLU A 304 -9.04 -22.26 2.31
N HIS A 305 -8.46 -23.46 2.14
CA HIS A 305 -8.05 -23.96 0.81
C HIS A 305 -9.27 -24.27 -0.06
N TYR A 306 -10.27 -24.93 0.52
CA TYR A 306 -11.55 -25.19 -0.16
C TYR A 306 -12.25 -23.89 -0.55
N GLY A 307 -12.25 -22.93 0.37
CA GLY A 307 -12.77 -21.61 0.07
C GLY A 307 -12.05 -20.97 -1.12
N CYS A 308 -10.71 -20.94 -1.16
CA CYS A 308 -9.97 -20.39 -2.30
C CYS A 308 -10.31 -21.08 -3.62
N MET A 309 -10.52 -22.40 -3.60
CA MET A 309 -10.98 -23.15 -4.77
C MET A 309 -12.39 -22.75 -5.22
N VAL A 310 -13.32 -22.56 -4.27
CA VAL A 310 -14.68 -22.10 -4.57
C VAL A 310 -14.69 -20.68 -5.14
N ASP A 311 -13.85 -19.77 -4.65
CA ASP A 311 -13.71 -18.43 -5.23
C ASP A 311 -13.07 -18.47 -6.62
N LEU A 312 -12.01 -19.27 -6.82
CA LEU A 312 -11.38 -19.46 -8.14
C LEU A 312 -12.39 -19.98 -9.18
N LEU A 313 -13.08 -21.07 -8.87
CA LEU A 313 -14.08 -21.67 -9.76
C LEU A 313 -15.29 -20.77 -9.94
N GLY A 314 -15.72 -20.09 -8.87
CA GLY A 314 -16.82 -19.14 -8.86
C GLY A 314 -16.57 -17.95 -9.78
N ARG A 315 -15.39 -17.34 -9.71
CA ARG A 315 -14.99 -16.24 -10.61
C ARG A 315 -14.89 -16.70 -12.06
N ALA A 316 -14.36 -17.89 -12.30
CA ALA A 316 -14.30 -18.50 -13.63
C ALA A 316 -15.67 -18.89 -14.22
N GLY A 317 -16.76 -18.82 -13.45
CA GLY A 317 -18.11 -19.19 -13.91
C GLY A 317 -18.40 -20.69 -13.83
N LEU A 318 -17.50 -21.50 -13.27
CA LEU A 318 -17.63 -22.94 -13.09
C LEU A 318 -18.44 -23.26 -11.82
N LEU A 319 -19.65 -22.70 -11.71
CA LEU A 319 -20.48 -22.74 -10.49
C LEU A 319 -20.88 -24.17 -10.08
N LYS A 320 -21.04 -25.07 -11.05
CA LYS A 320 -21.37 -26.47 -10.77
C LYS A 320 -20.21 -27.18 -10.08
N GLU A 321 -18.99 -27.00 -10.60
CA GLU A 321 -17.79 -27.57 -9.98
C GLU A 321 -17.53 -26.95 -8.60
N ALA A 322 -17.81 -25.66 -8.42
CA ALA A 322 -17.73 -25.02 -7.11
C ALA A 322 -18.70 -25.67 -6.09
N GLU A 323 -19.93 -26.01 -6.47
CA GLU A 323 -20.86 -26.79 -5.62
C GLU A 323 -20.35 -28.20 -5.34
N GLU A 324 -19.72 -28.87 -6.32
CA GLU A 324 -19.14 -30.20 -6.15
C GLU A 324 -17.98 -30.18 -5.14
N VAL A 325 -17.12 -29.15 -5.18
CA VAL A 325 -16.06 -28.95 -4.18
C VAL A 325 -16.64 -28.80 -2.76
N ILE A 326 -17.72 -28.02 -2.61
CA ILE A 326 -18.42 -27.85 -1.32
C ILE A 326 -19.08 -29.16 -0.86
N SER A 327 -19.54 -29.99 -1.79
CA SER A 327 -20.20 -31.25 -1.45
C SER A 327 -19.22 -32.35 -1.03
N ASN A 328 -17.99 -32.31 -1.58
CA ASN A 328 -16.96 -33.32 -1.36
C ASN A 328 -15.98 -32.99 -0.22
N MET A 329 -16.07 -31.80 0.39
CA MET A 329 -15.17 -31.42 1.47
C MET A 329 -15.42 -32.25 2.75
N PRO A 330 -14.36 -32.64 3.48
CA PRO A 330 -14.47 -33.50 4.67
C PRO A 330 -14.93 -32.74 5.92
N VAL A 331 -15.06 -31.41 5.84
CA VAL A 331 -15.44 -30.53 6.94
C VAL A 331 -16.71 -29.75 6.58
N ALA A 332 -17.50 -29.35 7.57
CA ALA A 332 -18.71 -28.55 7.30
C ALA A 332 -18.33 -27.18 6.69
N PRO A 333 -18.95 -26.76 5.57
CA PRO A 333 -18.65 -25.46 4.96
C PRO A 333 -19.11 -24.32 5.87
N ASP A 334 -18.26 -23.31 6.03
CA ASP A 334 -18.56 -22.13 6.82
C ASP A 334 -19.27 -21.04 6.00
N ALA A 335 -19.64 -19.95 6.68
CA ALA A 335 -20.30 -18.81 6.06
C ALA A 335 -19.46 -18.15 4.95
N ALA A 336 -18.12 -18.26 5.01
CA ALA A 336 -17.22 -17.66 4.03
C ALA A 336 -17.29 -18.42 2.70
N ILE A 337 -17.25 -19.75 2.72
CA ILE A 337 -17.36 -20.60 1.53
C ILE A 337 -18.72 -20.41 0.84
N TRP A 338 -19.80 -20.46 1.62
CA TRP A 338 -21.15 -20.20 1.08
C TRP A 338 -21.28 -18.77 0.55
N GLY A 339 -20.65 -17.80 1.23
CA GLY A 339 -20.56 -16.41 0.77
C GLY A 339 -19.83 -16.27 -0.56
N ALA A 340 -18.72 -17.00 -0.77
CA ALA A 340 -17.97 -17.02 -2.01
C ALA A 340 -18.83 -17.54 -3.18
N LEU A 341 -19.52 -18.67 -2.99
CA LEU A 341 -20.43 -19.22 -4.01
C LEU A 341 -21.61 -18.29 -4.28
N LEU A 342 -22.20 -17.69 -3.23
CA LEU A 342 -23.32 -16.75 -3.37
C LEU A 342 -22.89 -15.48 -4.12
N GLY A 343 -21.67 -15.00 -3.85
CA GLY A 343 -21.03 -13.91 -4.58
C GLY A 343 -20.83 -14.25 -6.05
N ALA A 344 -20.36 -15.46 -6.36
CA ALA A 344 -20.20 -15.95 -7.73
C ALA A 344 -21.56 -16.06 -8.45
N CYS A 345 -22.61 -16.55 -7.77
CA CYS A 345 -23.96 -16.59 -8.31
C CYS A 345 -24.49 -15.19 -8.66
N ARG A 346 -24.16 -14.18 -7.85
CA ARG A 346 -24.49 -12.77 -8.15
C ARG A 346 -23.77 -12.28 -9.40
N ILE A 347 -22.46 -12.52 -9.52
CA ILE A 347 -21.63 -12.10 -10.66
C ILE A 347 -22.15 -12.72 -11.96
N HIS A 348 -22.44 -14.01 -11.94
CA HIS A 348 -22.88 -14.78 -13.12
C HIS A 348 -24.41 -14.83 -13.29
N LYS A 349 -25.16 -14.07 -12.48
CA LYS A 349 -26.63 -13.98 -12.50
C LYS A 349 -27.37 -15.33 -12.39
N ASP A 350 -26.79 -16.30 -11.69
CA ASP A 350 -27.41 -17.62 -11.44
C ASP A 350 -28.33 -17.58 -10.21
N MET A 351 -29.55 -17.10 -10.44
CA MET A 351 -30.55 -16.93 -9.37
C MET A 351 -30.99 -18.25 -8.74
N LYS A 352 -31.18 -19.30 -9.55
CA LYS A 352 -31.69 -20.60 -9.06
C LYS A 352 -30.74 -21.19 -8.04
N ARG A 353 -29.44 -21.13 -8.30
CA ARG A 353 -28.40 -21.57 -7.38
C ARG A 353 -28.30 -20.66 -6.16
N GLY A 354 -28.31 -19.33 -6.36
CA GLY A 354 -28.27 -18.36 -5.27
C GLY A 354 -29.40 -18.54 -4.24
N GLU A 355 -30.61 -18.88 -4.69
CA GLU A 355 -31.74 -19.18 -3.79
C GLU A 355 -31.56 -20.46 -2.98
N ARG A 356 -31.07 -21.53 -3.61
CA ARG A 356 -30.80 -22.80 -2.91
C ARG A 356 -29.78 -22.57 -1.81
N VAL A 357 -28.67 -21.90 -2.13
CA VAL A 357 -27.63 -21.54 -1.17
C VAL A 357 -28.19 -20.65 -0.07
N GLY A 358 -29.06 -19.69 -0.41
CA GLY A 358 -29.77 -18.84 0.55
C GLY A 358 -30.64 -19.61 1.55
N LYS A 359 -31.31 -20.68 1.11
CA LYS A 359 -32.10 -21.58 1.99
C LYS A 359 -31.19 -22.37 2.92
N VAL A 360 -30.10 -22.94 2.40
CA VAL A 360 -29.10 -23.68 3.19
C VAL A 360 -28.50 -22.78 4.29
N LEU A 361 -28.17 -21.53 3.97
CA LEU A 361 -27.65 -20.55 4.93
C LEU A 361 -28.64 -20.20 6.05
N LYS A 362 -29.94 -20.24 5.74
CA LYS A 362 -31.02 -20.01 6.71
C LYS A 362 -31.21 -21.21 7.65
N GLU A 363 -31.05 -22.43 7.14
CA GLU A 363 -31.17 -23.68 7.90
C GLU A 363 -29.94 -23.96 8.77
N LEU A 364 -28.74 -23.56 8.33
CA LEU A 364 -27.51 -23.66 9.11
C LEU A 364 -27.47 -22.77 10.37
N HIS A 365 -28.57 -22.06 10.68
CA HIS A 365 -28.64 -21.03 11.73
C HIS A 365 -27.39 -20.13 11.73
N SER A 366 -26.86 -19.84 10.54
CA SER A 366 -25.62 -19.08 10.44
C SER A 366 -25.90 -17.69 10.99
N ASN A 367 -25.29 -17.35 12.14
CA ASN A 367 -25.38 -16.03 12.76
C ASN A 367 -24.66 -14.95 11.93
N HIS A 368 -24.34 -15.25 10.67
CA HIS A 368 -23.50 -14.44 9.80
C HIS A 368 -24.36 -13.44 9.01
N ILE A 369 -24.40 -12.20 9.50
CA ILE A 369 -25.17 -11.09 8.92
C ILE A 369 -24.84 -10.89 7.43
N GLY A 370 -23.58 -11.08 7.03
CA GLY A 370 -23.14 -10.91 5.63
C GLY A 370 -23.84 -11.81 4.62
N CYS A 371 -24.19 -13.04 5.02
CA CYS A 371 -24.87 -14.01 4.15
C CYS A 371 -26.33 -13.61 3.88
N HIS A 372 -27.03 -13.11 4.90
CA HIS A 372 -28.38 -12.56 4.75
C HIS A 372 -28.40 -11.28 3.91
N VAL A 373 -27.38 -10.43 4.04
CA VAL A 373 -27.22 -9.25 3.17
C VAL A 373 -27.02 -9.68 1.72
N LEU A 374 -26.10 -10.61 1.43
CA LEU A 374 -25.90 -11.11 0.06
C LEU A 374 -27.17 -11.73 -0.54
N LEU A 375 -27.95 -12.48 0.26
CA LEU A 375 -29.22 -13.04 -0.17
C LEU A 375 -30.27 -11.96 -0.46
N SER A 376 -30.39 -10.95 0.40
CA SER A 376 -31.26 -9.79 0.17
C SER A 376 -30.87 -9.03 -1.10
N ASN A 377 -29.56 -8.91 -1.36
CA ASN A 377 -29.04 -8.27 -2.57
C ASN A 377 -29.43 -9.06 -3.84
N ILE A 378 -29.39 -10.39 -3.81
CA ILE A 378 -29.84 -11.24 -4.94
C ILE A 378 -31.35 -11.07 -5.20
N TYR A 379 -32.18 -11.00 -4.16
CA TYR A 379 -33.62 -10.72 -4.32
C TYR A 379 -33.88 -9.31 -4.87
N SER A 380 -33.10 -8.33 -4.43
CA SER A 380 -33.22 -6.95 -4.92
C SER A 380 -32.83 -6.86 -6.41
N ALA A 381 -31.71 -7.47 -6.79
CA ALA A 381 -31.23 -7.51 -8.18
C ALA A 381 -32.17 -8.25 -9.16
N SER A 382 -33.13 -9.02 -8.64
CA SER A 382 -34.15 -9.73 -9.41
C SER A 382 -35.54 -9.07 -9.37
N GLY A 383 -35.64 -7.85 -8.82
CA GLY A 383 -36.91 -7.11 -8.72
C GLY A 383 -37.89 -7.67 -7.67
N ARG A 384 -37.43 -8.60 -6.82
CA ARG A 384 -38.23 -9.26 -5.77
C ARG A 384 -38.09 -8.53 -4.44
N TRP A 385 -38.62 -7.30 -4.42
CA TRP A 385 -38.48 -6.37 -3.30
C TRP A 385 -39.10 -6.87 -2.01
N ASN A 386 -40.23 -7.57 -2.09
CA ASN A 386 -40.93 -8.12 -0.91
C ASN A 386 -40.07 -9.16 -0.18
N GLU A 387 -39.47 -10.10 -0.91
CA GLU A 387 -38.58 -11.11 -0.32
C GLU A 387 -37.28 -10.50 0.20
N ALA A 388 -36.72 -9.51 -0.51
CA ALA A 388 -35.57 -8.75 -0.02
C ALA A 388 -35.88 -8.03 1.30
N LYS A 389 -37.08 -7.44 1.42
CA LYS A 389 -37.58 -6.75 2.62
C LYS A 389 -37.77 -7.72 3.78
N ILE A 390 -38.40 -8.88 3.55
CA ILE A 390 -38.57 -9.93 4.59
C ILE A 390 -37.22 -10.37 5.17
N VAL A 391 -36.18 -10.49 4.32
CA VAL A 391 -34.84 -10.85 4.79
C VAL A 391 -34.21 -9.71 5.61
N ARG A 392 -34.43 -8.44 5.24
CA ARG A 392 -33.93 -7.25 5.97
C ARG A 392 -34.62 -7.07 7.33
N GLU A 393 -35.94 -7.15 7.37
CA GLU A 393 -36.73 -7.04 8.61
C GLU A 393 -36.34 -8.10 9.64
N LYS A 394 -36.02 -9.32 9.18
CA LYS A 394 -35.49 -10.37 10.07
C LYS A 394 -34.15 -10.05 10.69
N ILE A 395 -33.28 -9.32 9.99
CA ILE A 395 -32.01 -8.85 10.55
C ILE A 395 -32.28 -7.82 11.66
N GLU A 396 -33.20 -6.88 11.43
CA GLU A 396 -33.57 -5.82 12.38
C GLU A 396 -34.24 -6.38 13.65
N VAL A 397 -35.22 -7.26 13.49
CA VAL A 397 -35.97 -7.89 14.60
C VAL A 397 -35.07 -8.77 15.48
N SER A 398 -34.00 -9.33 14.91
CA SER A 398 -33.04 -10.15 15.67
C SER A 398 -32.15 -9.34 16.62
N GLY A 399 -32.30 -8.00 16.68
CA GLY A 399 -31.48 -7.11 17.51
C GLY A 399 -30.02 -6.99 17.03
N ARG A 400 -29.72 -7.50 15.83
CA ARG A 400 -28.36 -7.58 15.29
C ARG A 400 -28.02 -6.28 14.57
N LYS A 401 -27.05 -5.53 15.09
CA LYS A 401 -26.53 -4.32 14.43
C LYS A 401 -25.76 -4.71 13.17
N LYS A 402 -26.25 -4.30 12.00
CA LYS A 402 -25.48 -4.34 10.74
C LYS A 402 -24.25 -3.44 10.91
N THR A 403 -23.07 -3.93 10.57
CA THR A 403 -21.88 -3.08 10.46
C THR A 403 -22.11 -2.09 9.32
N PRO A 404 -22.16 -0.77 9.58
CA PRO A 404 -22.35 0.20 8.52
C PRO A 404 -21.10 0.23 7.62
N GLY A 405 -21.29 0.46 6.33
CA GLY A 405 -20.17 0.65 5.41
C GLY A 405 -19.48 1.97 5.74
N CYS A 406 -18.19 1.91 6.05
CA CYS A 406 -17.36 3.08 6.31
C CYS A 406 -16.07 3.01 5.49
N SER A 407 -15.65 4.17 5.01
CA SER A 407 -14.35 4.35 4.38
C SER A 407 -13.48 5.23 5.26
N SER A 408 -12.20 4.88 5.39
CA SER A 408 -11.25 5.63 6.19
C SER A 408 -10.01 6.01 5.38
N ILE A 409 -9.45 7.17 5.69
CA ILE A 409 -8.22 7.71 5.11
C ILE A 409 -7.33 8.24 6.23
N GLU A 410 -6.04 7.94 6.16
CA GLU A 410 -5.02 8.55 7.03
C GLU A 410 -4.42 9.77 6.32
N LEU A 411 -4.46 10.94 6.96
CA LEU A 411 -3.72 12.13 6.51
C LEU A 411 -2.94 12.70 7.69
N ASN A 412 -1.63 12.90 7.51
CA ASN A 412 -0.74 13.50 8.53
C ASN A 412 -0.83 12.82 9.91
N GLY A 413 -0.98 11.50 9.95
CA GLY A 413 -1.11 10.73 11.20
C GLY A 413 -2.50 10.75 11.84
N VAL A 414 -3.50 11.38 11.21
CA VAL A 414 -4.89 11.43 11.70
C VAL A 414 -5.78 10.58 10.80
N PHE A 415 -6.59 9.70 11.41
CA PHE A 415 -7.59 8.91 10.70
C PHE A 415 -8.92 9.66 10.60
N HIS A 416 -9.41 9.79 9.37
CA HIS A 416 -10.72 10.33 9.06
C HIS A 416 -11.62 9.21 8.57
N GLN A 417 -12.75 9.00 9.24
CA GLN A 417 -13.73 7.96 8.90
C GLN A 417 -15.00 8.62 8.37
N PHE A 418 -15.53 8.06 7.28
CA PHE A 418 -16.73 8.53 6.61
C PHE A 418 -17.76 7.40 6.56
N LEU A 419 -19.00 7.73 6.93
CA LEU A 419 -20.18 6.89 6.73
C LEU A 419 -21.01 7.42 5.56
N MET A 420 -21.89 6.60 5.00
CA MET A 420 -22.85 7.06 4.00
C MET A 420 -23.69 8.21 4.57
N GLY A 421 -23.69 9.35 3.89
CA GLY A 421 -24.43 10.54 4.33
C GLY A 421 -23.93 11.20 5.61
N ASP A 422 -22.70 10.89 6.02
CA ASP A 422 -22.10 11.47 7.23
C ASP A 422 -22.00 13.00 7.13
N ARG A 423 -22.42 13.68 8.20
CA ARG A 423 -22.33 15.14 8.37
C ARG A 423 -21.60 15.55 9.66
N SER A 424 -20.98 14.59 10.34
CA SER A 424 -20.26 14.81 11.60
C SER A 424 -18.88 15.43 11.41
N HIS A 425 -18.31 15.36 10.20
CA HIS A 425 -16.97 15.85 9.92
C HIS A 425 -16.90 17.39 9.94
N PRO A 426 -15.87 18.01 10.55
CA PRO A 426 -15.76 19.48 10.62
C PRO A 426 -15.82 20.18 9.26
N GLN A 427 -15.27 19.56 8.22
CA GLN A 427 -15.26 20.08 6.84
C GLN A 427 -16.45 19.63 5.98
N THR A 428 -17.53 19.08 6.55
CA THR A 428 -18.67 18.53 5.79
C THR A 428 -19.22 19.49 4.74
N LYS A 429 -19.40 20.78 5.03
CA LYS A 429 -19.95 21.73 4.02
C LYS A 429 -19.09 21.81 2.75
N GLN A 430 -17.78 21.92 2.92
CA GLN A 430 -16.82 22.00 1.81
C GLN A 430 -16.75 20.65 1.08
N LEU A 431 -16.79 19.54 1.83
CA LEU A 431 -16.73 18.20 1.27
C LEU A 431 -17.90 17.90 0.33
N TYR A 432 -19.13 18.21 0.73
CA TYR A 432 -20.31 17.99 -0.11
C TYR A 432 -20.32 18.91 -1.33
N SER A 433 -19.93 20.18 -1.17
CA SER A 433 -19.77 21.09 -2.32
C SER A 433 -18.76 20.56 -3.34
N PHE A 434 -17.62 20.04 -2.87
CA PHE A 434 -16.62 19.44 -3.75
C PHE A 434 -17.11 18.13 -4.38
N LEU A 435 -17.90 17.34 -3.65
CA LEU A 435 -18.48 16.11 -4.16
C LEU A 435 -19.46 16.38 -5.32
N ASP A 436 -20.25 17.45 -5.23
CA ASP A 436 -21.15 17.89 -6.32
C ASP A 436 -20.36 18.32 -7.57
N ASP A 437 -19.28 19.09 -7.37
CA ASP A 437 -18.36 19.49 -8.44
C ASP A 437 -17.68 18.26 -9.07
N MET A 438 -17.25 17.31 -8.24
CA MET A 438 -16.64 16.06 -8.66
C MET A 438 -17.61 15.22 -9.48
N THR A 439 -18.84 14.99 -9.02
CA THR A 439 -19.89 14.28 -9.77
C THR A 439 -20.12 14.92 -11.13
N THR A 440 -20.18 16.25 -11.20
CA THR A 440 -20.35 16.99 -12.46
C THR A 440 -19.19 16.73 -13.43
N LYS A 441 -17.94 16.78 -12.96
CA LYS A 441 -16.76 16.47 -13.80
C LYS A 441 -16.72 15.02 -14.26
N LEU A 442 -17.15 14.08 -13.41
CA LEU A 442 -17.23 12.66 -13.78
C LEU A 442 -18.25 12.45 -14.91
N LYS A 443 -19.42 13.09 -14.83
CA LYS A 443 -20.43 13.05 -15.92
C LYS A 443 -19.86 13.58 -17.24
N ILE A 444 -19.15 14.71 -17.22
CA ILE A 444 -18.50 15.27 -18.42
C ILE A 444 -17.46 14.29 -19.00
N ALA A 445 -16.76 13.54 -18.14
CA ALA A 445 -15.80 12.53 -18.55
C ALA A 445 -16.44 11.20 -19.04
N GLY A 446 -17.77 11.10 -19.03
CA GLY A 446 -18.51 9.93 -19.51
C GLY A 446 -18.81 8.86 -18.46
N TYR A 447 -18.67 9.18 -17.17
CA TYR A 447 -19.10 8.28 -16.10
C TYR A 447 -20.63 8.21 -16.04
N VAL A 448 -21.17 6.99 -16.04
CA VAL A 448 -22.59 6.69 -15.90
C VAL A 448 -22.79 5.90 -14.60
N PRO A 449 -23.59 6.40 -13.63
CA PRO A 449 -23.87 5.67 -12.41
C PRO A 449 -24.50 4.30 -12.66
N GLU A 450 -24.02 3.26 -11.98
CA GLU A 450 -24.58 1.91 -12.09
C GLU A 450 -25.80 1.76 -11.14
N PHE A 451 -26.99 2.16 -11.60
CA PHE A 451 -28.22 2.10 -10.78
C PHE A 451 -28.58 0.70 -10.25
N GLY A 452 -28.08 -0.37 -10.89
CA GLY A 452 -28.24 -1.75 -10.41
C GLY A 452 -27.58 -2.02 -9.05
N GLU A 453 -26.67 -1.16 -8.60
CA GLU A 453 -26.05 -1.23 -7.27
C GLU A 453 -26.92 -0.57 -6.19
N VAL A 454 -28.00 0.14 -6.56
CA VAL A 454 -29.00 0.65 -5.61
C VAL A 454 -30.01 -0.46 -5.31
N LEU A 455 -29.82 -1.09 -4.15
CA LEU A 455 -30.63 -2.22 -3.71
C LEU A 455 -31.85 -1.79 -2.86
N LEU A 456 -32.19 -0.50 -2.90
CA LEU A 456 -33.40 0.05 -2.29
C LEU A 456 -34.46 0.23 -3.36
N ASP A 457 -35.72 0.02 -2.95
CA ASP A 457 -36.89 0.24 -3.79
C ASP A 457 -37.13 1.75 -3.89
N ILE A 458 -36.46 2.37 -4.87
CA ILE A 458 -36.53 3.79 -5.19
C ILE A 458 -37.06 3.87 -6.62
N ASP A 459 -38.16 4.58 -6.85
CA ASP A 459 -38.74 4.70 -8.19
C ASP A 459 -38.02 5.77 -9.03
N ASP A 460 -37.51 6.80 -8.37
CA ASP A 460 -36.85 7.95 -9.00
C ASP A 460 -35.36 7.70 -9.30
N GLU A 461 -34.93 7.94 -10.54
CA GLU A 461 -33.53 7.80 -10.96
C GLU A 461 -32.61 8.89 -10.37
N GLU A 462 -33.12 10.09 -10.10
CA GLU A 462 -32.37 11.17 -9.44
C GLU A 462 -32.08 10.83 -7.98
N ASP A 463 -33.04 10.20 -7.29
CA ASP A 463 -32.86 9.73 -5.92
C ASP A 463 -31.87 8.55 -5.84
N LYS A 464 -31.88 7.65 -6.84
CA LYS A 464 -30.88 6.57 -6.96
C LYS A 464 -29.49 7.14 -7.18
N GLU A 465 -29.35 8.13 -8.04
CA GLU A 465 -28.09 8.80 -8.29
C GLU A 465 -27.56 9.49 -7.04
N SER A 466 -28.43 10.21 -6.32
CA SER A 466 -28.10 10.89 -5.07
C SER A 466 -27.64 9.91 -3.99
N ALA A 467 -28.25 8.72 -3.91
CA ALA A 467 -27.79 7.68 -3.01
C ALA A 467 -26.37 7.18 -3.35
N LEU A 468 -26.08 6.95 -4.64
CA LEU A 468 -24.77 6.50 -5.12
C LEU A 468 -23.66 7.54 -4.98
N SER A 469 -23.98 8.83 -5.10
CA SER A 469 -23.00 9.92 -4.94
C SER A 469 -22.51 10.03 -3.50
N MET A 470 -23.38 9.72 -2.52
CA MET A 470 -23.12 9.82 -1.08
C MET A 470 -22.46 8.58 -0.45
N HIS A 471 -21.92 7.66 -1.27
CA HIS A 471 -21.16 6.52 -0.77
C HIS A 471 -19.88 6.95 -0.04
N SER A 472 -19.53 6.24 1.03
CA SER A 472 -18.40 6.62 1.91
C SER A 472 -17.05 6.62 1.17
N GLU A 473 -16.91 5.80 0.14
CA GLU A 473 -15.75 5.73 -0.76
C GLU A 473 -15.52 7.07 -1.46
N LYS A 474 -16.57 7.62 -2.10
CA LYS A 474 -16.50 8.90 -2.81
C LYS A 474 -16.24 10.05 -1.84
N LEU A 475 -16.83 10.01 -0.64
CA LEU A 475 -16.56 10.98 0.42
C LEU A 475 -15.09 10.95 0.86
N ALA A 476 -14.53 9.76 1.09
CA ALA A 476 -13.12 9.61 1.48
C ALA A 476 -12.17 10.06 0.35
N ILE A 477 -12.48 9.75 -0.92
CA ILE A 477 -11.69 10.21 -2.07
C ILE A 477 -11.74 11.73 -2.21
N ALA A 478 -12.94 12.32 -2.14
CA ALA A 478 -13.14 13.77 -2.19
C ALA A 478 -12.35 14.47 -1.08
N PHE A 479 -12.42 13.94 0.14
CA PHE A 479 -11.64 14.46 1.26
C PHE A 479 -10.12 14.38 1.02
N GLY A 480 -9.64 13.26 0.48
CA GLY A 480 -8.23 13.10 0.08
C GLY A 480 -7.80 14.10 -0.99
N LEU A 481 -8.62 14.32 -2.02
CA LEU A 481 -8.34 15.27 -3.10
C LEU A 481 -8.29 16.72 -2.60
N MET A 482 -9.17 17.09 -1.67
CA MET A 482 -9.23 18.45 -1.12
C MET A 482 -8.03 18.78 -0.22
N ASN A 483 -7.52 17.79 0.52
CA ASN A 483 -6.55 18.02 1.60
C ASN A 483 -5.13 17.51 1.27
N THR A 484 -4.87 17.05 0.05
CA THR A 484 -3.53 16.62 -0.38
C THR A 484 -3.05 17.38 -1.62
N ALA A 485 -1.73 17.57 -1.74
CA ALA A 485 -1.13 18.32 -2.84
C ALA A 485 -1.16 17.53 -4.17
N PRO A 486 -1.25 18.16 -5.35
CA PRO A 486 -1.11 17.49 -6.65
C PRO A 486 0.11 16.52 -6.71
N GLY A 487 0.03 15.41 -7.44
CA GLY A 487 0.90 14.21 -7.30
C GLY A 487 0.68 13.19 -6.14
N THR A 488 0.27 13.54 -4.90
CA THR A 488 0.23 12.61 -3.74
C THR A 488 -0.80 11.45 -3.79
N PRO A 489 -0.41 10.16 -3.87
CA PRO A 489 -1.37 9.06 -3.96
C PRO A 489 -2.38 9.03 -2.80
N ILE A 490 -3.67 8.84 -3.11
CA ILE A 490 -4.76 8.76 -2.13
C ILE A 490 -4.97 7.31 -1.74
N ARG A 491 -4.94 7.02 -0.43
CA ARG A 491 -5.08 5.66 0.12
C ARG A 491 -6.30 5.57 1.00
N ILE A 492 -7.24 4.69 0.65
CA ILE A 492 -8.51 4.54 1.35
C ILE A 492 -8.76 3.08 1.68
N VAL A 493 -9.28 2.83 2.88
CA VAL A 493 -9.75 1.52 3.32
C VAL A 493 -11.26 1.53 3.47
N LYS A 494 -11.92 0.55 2.87
CA LYS A 494 -13.34 0.26 3.10
C LYS A 494 -13.46 -0.93 4.05
N ASN A 495 -14.31 -0.84 5.07
CA ASN A 495 -14.55 -1.96 6.00
C ASN A 495 -15.41 -3.10 5.43
N LEU A 496 -16.07 -2.87 4.30
CA LEU A 496 -16.89 -3.79 3.52
C LEU A 496 -16.37 -3.86 2.07
N ARG A 497 -17.01 -4.65 1.21
CA ARG A 497 -16.66 -4.70 -0.22
C ARG A 497 -17.11 -3.41 -0.94
N VAL A 498 -16.23 -2.81 -1.73
CA VAL A 498 -16.56 -1.69 -2.63
C VAL A 498 -17.58 -2.15 -3.68
N CYS A 499 -18.64 -1.36 -3.89
CA CYS A 499 -19.67 -1.66 -4.90
C CYS A 499 -19.16 -1.40 -6.33
N GLY A 500 -19.85 -1.98 -7.33
CA GLY A 500 -19.46 -1.85 -8.75
C GLY A 500 -19.35 -0.38 -9.19
N ASP A 501 -20.35 0.41 -8.82
CA ASP A 501 -20.41 1.84 -9.09
C ASP A 501 -19.20 2.61 -8.50
N CYS A 502 -18.86 2.37 -7.23
CA CYS A 502 -17.73 3.05 -6.58
C CYS A 502 -16.38 2.62 -7.15
N HIS A 503 -16.26 1.36 -7.57
CA HIS A 503 -15.08 0.87 -8.28
C HIS A 503 -14.91 1.60 -9.63
N GLN A 504 -15.97 1.71 -10.43
CA GLN A 504 -15.92 2.49 -11.67
C GLN A 504 -15.66 3.97 -11.41
N ALA A 505 -16.37 4.58 -10.47
CA ALA A 505 -16.19 5.98 -10.10
C ALA A 505 -14.74 6.26 -9.69
N THR A 506 -14.10 5.36 -8.92
CA THR A 506 -12.69 5.50 -8.54
C THR A 506 -11.77 5.61 -9.76
N LYS A 507 -12.02 4.83 -10.82
CA LYS A 507 -11.24 4.91 -12.06
C LYS A 507 -11.41 6.23 -12.78
N PHE A 508 -12.66 6.67 -12.93
CA PHE A 508 -12.94 7.97 -13.52
C PHE A 508 -12.36 9.11 -12.67
N ILE A 509 -12.43 9.05 -11.34
CA ILE A 509 -11.84 10.08 -10.47
C ILE A 509 -10.32 10.11 -10.63
N SER A 510 -9.67 8.94 -10.64
CA SER A 510 -8.23 8.83 -10.88
C SER A 510 -7.83 9.49 -12.21
N LYS A 511 -8.57 9.22 -13.28
CA LYS A 511 -8.35 9.80 -14.60
C LYS A 511 -8.62 11.30 -14.68
N VAL A 512 -9.73 11.77 -14.12
CA VAL A 512 -10.17 13.18 -14.18
C VAL A 512 -9.27 14.09 -13.37
N TYR A 513 -8.77 13.61 -12.23
CA TYR A 513 -7.93 14.39 -11.32
C TYR A 513 -6.43 14.06 -11.44
N ASP A 514 -6.04 13.23 -12.42
CA ASP A 514 -4.68 12.73 -12.65
C ASP A 514 -4.02 12.28 -11.34
N ARG A 515 -4.67 11.29 -10.72
CA ARG A 515 -4.36 10.90 -9.36
C ARG A 515 -4.29 9.40 -9.19
N GLU A 516 -3.19 8.91 -8.62
CA GLU A 516 -3.14 7.54 -8.13
C GLU A 516 -4.07 7.40 -6.92
N ILE A 517 -5.06 6.51 -7.05
CA ILE A 517 -6.00 6.20 -5.97
C ILE A 517 -5.89 4.71 -5.69
N ILE A 518 -5.64 4.40 -4.42
CA ILE A 518 -5.52 3.04 -3.89
C ILE A 518 -6.71 2.82 -2.97
N VAL A 519 -7.66 2.01 -3.42
CA VAL A 519 -8.83 1.63 -2.61
C VAL A 519 -8.71 0.17 -2.22
N ARG A 520 -8.82 -0.10 -0.91
CA ARG A 520 -8.68 -1.44 -0.36
C ARG A 520 -9.91 -1.86 0.44
N ASP A 521 -10.46 -3.02 0.11
CA ASP A 521 -11.48 -3.68 0.92
C ASP A 521 -10.87 -4.43 2.11
N ARG A 522 -11.55 -4.40 3.26
CA ARG A 522 -11.07 -5.01 4.49
C ARG A 522 -11.29 -6.53 4.52
N ILE A 523 -10.30 -7.22 5.07
CA ILE A 523 -10.33 -8.67 5.34
C ILE A 523 -11.32 -8.95 6.47
N SER A 524 -12.19 -9.94 6.30
CA SER A 524 -13.07 -10.43 7.36
C SER A 524 -12.28 -10.91 8.59
N ARG A 525 -12.91 -10.85 9.77
CA ARG A 525 -12.35 -10.81 11.14
C ARG A 525 -11.49 -11.99 11.63
N LYS A 526 -11.17 -12.97 10.80
CA LYS A 526 -10.23 -14.04 11.15
C LYS A 526 -9.16 -14.03 10.08
N GLY A 527 -7.89 -14.27 10.41
CA GLY A 527 -6.79 -14.38 9.45
C GLY A 527 -6.97 -15.47 8.38
N THR A 528 -8.18 -15.99 8.20
CA THR A 528 -8.65 -16.74 7.06
C THR A 528 -9.02 -15.74 5.96
N CYS A 529 -8.28 -15.76 4.85
CA CYS A 529 -8.76 -15.13 3.63
C CYS A 529 -10.19 -15.60 3.41
N VAL A 530 -11.19 -14.72 3.55
CA VAL A 530 -12.48 -14.99 2.95
C VAL A 530 -12.18 -15.03 1.46
N PRO A 531 -12.37 -16.18 0.81
CA PRO A 531 -12.02 -16.30 -0.58
C PRO A 531 -13.11 -15.57 -1.35
N GLY A 532 -12.72 -14.41 -1.85
CA GLY A 532 -13.64 -13.41 -2.38
C GLY A 532 -13.26 -12.02 -1.88
N SER A 533 -12.64 -11.24 -2.77
CA SER A 533 -12.44 -9.78 -2.69
C SER A 533 -11.46 -9.25 -1.64
N VAL A 534 -10.15 -9.47 -1.86
CA VAL A 534 -9.13 -8.48 -1.48
C VAL A 534 -8.38 -8.11 -2.75
N THR A 535 -8.84 -7.06 -3.43
CA THR A 535 -8.10 -6.47 -4.54
C THR A 535 -7.52 -5.16 -4.02
N VAL A 536 -6.20 -5.05 -3.98
CA VAL A 536 -5.58 -3.73 -3.95
C VAL A 536 -5.70 -3.22 -5.37
N GLU A 537 -6.69 -2.36 -5.61
CA GLU A 537 -6.78 -1.70 -6.90
C GLU A 537 -5.96 -0.43 -6.84
N VAL A 538 -4.77 -0.51 -7.44
CA VAL A 538 -3.99 0.67 -7.78
C VAL A 538 -4.52 1.15 -9.12
N VAL A 539 -5.37 2.18 -9.12
CA VAL A 539 -5.79 2.77 -10.38
C VAL A 539 -4.73 3.77 -10.84
N ARG A 540 -4.04 3.41 -11.93
CA ARG A 540 -3.18 4.29 -12.73
C ARG A 540 -3.69 4.24 -14.17
N GLU A 541 -4.84 4.85 -14.43
CA GLU A 541 -5.24 5.09 -15.83
C GLU A 541 -4.52 6.34 -16.33
N HIS A 542 -3.25 6.18 -16.70
CA HIS A 542 -2.68 7.07 -17.71
C HIS A 542 -3.33 6.71 -19.05
N ALA A 543 -3.67 7.70 -19.85
CA ALA A 543 -4.20 7.49 -21.20
C ALA A 543 -3.25 6.57 -21.97
N SER A 544 -3.65 5.31 -22.12
CA SER A 544 -2.86 4.27 -22.75
C SER A 544 -3.00 4.38 -24.27
N ASP A 545 -2.06 5.05 -24.92
CA ASP A 545 -1.66 4.67 -26.27
C ASP A 545 -0.44 3.77 -26.18
N SER A 546 -0.69 2.46 -26.22
CA SER A 546 0.34 1.45 -26.39
C SER A 546 0.91 1.55 -27.82
N CYS A 547 2.08 2.15 -27.97
CA CYS A 547 2.94 1.90 -29.11
C CYS A 547 4.28 1.33 -28.62
N VAL A 548 4.47 0.06 -28.92
CA VAL A 548 5.75 -0.65 -28.80
C VAL A 548 6.78 0.08 -29.67
N LEU A 549 7.69 0.85 -29.06
CA LEU A 549 8.92 1.27 -29.72
C LEU A 549 10.05 0.34 -29.29
N GLN A 550 10.17 -0.77 -30.02
CA GLN A 550 11.43 -1.49 -30.13
C GLN A 550 12.48 -0.55 -30.74
N GLY A 551 13.63 -0.43 -30.06
CA GLY A 551 14.94 -0.10 -30.65
C GLY A 551 15.00 1.02 -31.68
N MET A 552 15.11 2.27 -31.22
CA MET A 552 15.78 3.33 -31.98
C MET A 552 16.95 3.85 -31.15
N GLU A 553 18.18 3.56 -31.56
CA GLU A 553 19.36 4.29 -31.09
C GLU A 553 19.20 5.77 -31.52
N MET A 554 19.04 6.67 -30.55
CA MET A 554 19.03 8.10 -30.83
C MET A 554 20.45 8.56 -31.16
N GLY A 555 20.63 9.16 -32.34
CA GLY A 555 21.89 9.80 -32.73
C GLY A 555 22.27 10.98 -31.82
N LYS A 556 23.56 11.25 -31.69
CA LYS A 556 24.10 12.38 -30.90
C LYS A 556 23.59 13.71 -31.45
N ILE A 557 23.23 14.64 -30.57
CA ILE A 557 22.83 16.00 -30.96
C ILE A 557 24.07 16.77 -31.42
N GLU A 558 24.00 17.47 -32.54
CA GLU A 558 25.10 18.26 -33.09
C GLU A 558 25.01 19.71 -32.58
N ILE A 559 26.11 20.24 -32.01
CA ILE A 559 26.10 21.59 -31.40
C ILE A 559 27.30 22.46 -31.81
N ALA A 560 27.12 23.78 -31.73
CA ALA A 560 28.21 24.77 -31.83
C ALA A 560 28.31 25.64 -30.58
N ILE A 561 29.51 26.18 -30.31
CA ILE A 561 29.74 27.15 -29.22
C ILE A 561 30.07 28.51 -29.83
N LEU A 562 29.37 29.56 -29.41
CA LEU A 562 29.69 30.93 -29.75
C LEU A 562 30.36 31.60 -28.55
N GLY A 563 31.66 31.83 -28.68
CA GLY A 563 32.53 32.33 -27.63
C GLY A 563 33.76 31.46 -27.49
N ALA A 564 34.91 32.08 -27.29
CA ALA A 564 36.18 31.39 -27.11
C ALA A 564 37.03 32.01 -25.97
N GLY A 565 36.35 32.64 -25.01
CA GLY A 565 36.97 33.25 -23.83
C GLY A 565 37.57 32.23 -22.87
N ILE A 566 38.25 32.72 -21.83
CA ILE A 566 38.96 31.87 -20.86
C ILE A 566 38.05 30.83 -20.22
N PHE A 567 36.77 31.16 -19.99
CA PHE A 567 35.76 30.26 -19.42
C PHE A 567 35.43 29.09 -20.36
N VAL A 568 35.31 29.36 -21.67
CA VAL A 568 35.10 28.32 -22.69
C VAL A 568 36.26 27.32 -22.72
N ARG A 569 37.49 27.86 -22.68
CA ARG A 569 38.73 27.08 -22.77
C ARG A 569 39.03 26.24 -21.52
N THR A 570 38.80 26.81 -20.34
CA THR A 570 39.25 26.20 -19.07
C THR A 570 38.17 25.43 -18.33
N GLN A 571 36.89 25.69 -18.60
CA GLN A 571 35.78 25.06 -17.87
C GLN A 571 34.78 24.37 -18.81
N TYR A 572 34.36 25.04 -19.88
CA TYR A 572 33.27 24.54 -20.73
C TYR A 572 33.70 23.36 -21.61
N ILE A 573 34.78 23.48 -22.38
CA ILE A 573 35.25 22.41 -23.27
C ILE A 573 35.64 21.13 -22.49
N PRO A 574 36.42 21.20 -21.38
CA PRO A 574 36.74 20.00 -20.60
C PRO A 574 35.50 19.30 -20.03
N ARG A 575 34.47 20.06 -19.64
CA ARG A 575 33.22 19.49 -19.13
C ARG A 575 32.35 18.89 -20.22
N LEU A 576 32.29 19.51 -21.39
CA LEU A 576 31.63 18.93 -22.54
C LEU A 576 32.29 17.59 -22.94
N ALA A 577 33.61 17.46 -22.80
CA ALA A 577 34.31 16.21 -23.09
C ALA A 577 33.86 15.03 -22.20
N GLU A 578 33.52 15.28 -20.93
CA GLU A 578 33.03 14.25 -19.97
C GLU A 578 31.71 13.60 -20.43
N ILE A 579 30.97 14.26 -21.32
CA ILE A 579 29.61 13.90 -21.74
C ILE A 579 29.47 13.83 -23.28
N SER A 580 30.60 13.62 -23.95
CA SER A 580 30.76 13.50 -25.41
C SER A 580 30.02 12.29 -26.03
N ASN A 581 29.41 11.45 -25.21
CA ASN A 581 28.50 10.39 -25.64
C ASN A 581 27.10 10.90 -26.01
N LEU A 582 26.69 12.09 -25.54
CA LEU A 582 25.33 12.63 -25.72
C LEU A 582 25.19 13.65 -26.86
N PHE A 583 26.29 14.31 -27.24
CA PHE A 583 26.32 15.28 -28.33
C PHE A 583 27.68 15.24 -29.04
N THR A 584 27.73 15.88 -30.20
CA THR A 584 28.94 16.08 -30.99
C THR A 584 29.13 17.59 -31.17
N LEU A 585 30.33 18.08 -30.84
CA LEU A 585 30.69 19.49 -31.05
C LEU A 585 31.17 19.67 -32.49
N LYS A 586 30.47 20.49 -33.29
CA LYS A 586 30.76 20.71 -34.72
C LYS A 586 31.57 21.96 -34.99
N ALA A 587 31.35 23.02 -34.22
CA ALA A 587 32.02 24.29 -34.47
C ALA A 587 32.22 25.10 -33.18
N ILE A 588 33.30 25.88 -33.15
CA ILE A 588 33.50 26.95 -32.17
C ILE A 588 33.72 28.25 -32.92
N TRP A 589 32.98 29.28 -32.50
CA TRP A 589 33.05 30.61 -33.07
C TRP A 589 33.63 31.64 -32.10
N SER A 590 34.39 32.60 -32.62
CA SER A 590 34.79 33.80 -31.89
C SER A 590 34.85 35.02 -32.81
N ARG A 591 34.91 36.22 -32.23
CA ARG A 591 35.09 37.46 -32.99
C ARG A 591 36.42 37.52 -33.74
N THR A 592 37.46 36.88 -33.21
CA THR A 592 38.80 36.83 -33.84
C THR A 592 39.22 35.39 -34.13
N GLU A 593 39.94 35.20 -35.23
CA GLU A 593 40.45 33.89 -35.65
C GLU A 593 41.37 33.26 -34.60
N GLU A 594 42.29 34.04 -34.02
CA GLU A 594 43.20 33.60 -32.97
C GLU A 594 42.47 33.08 -31.74
N SER A 595 41.34 33.73 -31.39
CA SER A 595 40.54 33.35 -30.25
C SER A 595 39.79 32.03 -30.52
N ALA A 596 39.17 31.90 -31.69
CA ALA A 596 38.49 30.67 -32.10
C ALA A 596 39.48 29.49 -32.20
N ARG A 597 40.64 29.69 -32.85
CA ARG A 597 41.67 28.65 -33.03
C ARG A 597 42.18 28.12 -31.70
N GLY A 598 42.47 29.01 -30.74
CA GLY A 598 42.93 28.59 -29.41
C GLY A 598 41.89 27.81 -28.60
N ALA A 599 40.58 27.98 -28.86
CA ALA A 599 39.54 27.14 -28.25
C ALA A 599 39.37 25.81 -29.00
N VAL A 600 39.46 25.82 -30.33
CA VAL A 600 39.39 24.60 -31.16
C VAL A 600 40.56 23.67 -30.91
N GLU A 601 41.78 24.18 -30.68
CA GLU A 601 42.95 23.36 -30.30
C GLU A 601 42.72 22.58 -29.01
N ILE A 602 42.02 23.17 -28.04
CA ILE A 602 41.66 22.50 -26.78
C ILE A 602 40.55 21.48 -27.04
N ALA A 603 39.54 21.85 -27.82
CA ALA A 603 38.42 20.96 -28.16
C ALA A 603 38.84 19.76 -29.00
N HIS A 604 39.82 19.91 -29.89
CA HIS A 604 40.32 18.84 -30.77
C HIS A 604 40.86 17.62 -30.02
N LYS A 605 41.28 17.78 -28.76
CA LYS A 605 41.71 16.67 -27.91
C LYS A 605 40.57 15.69 -27.58
N HIS A 606 39.32 16.16 -27.64
CA HIS A 606 38.14 15.40 -27.24
C HIS A 606 37.09 15.29 -28.35
N PHE A 607 37.08 16.22 -29.30
CA PHE A 607 36.15 16.33 -30.41
C PHE A 607 36.94 16.50 -31.71
N PRO A 608 37.35 15.39 -32.37
CA PRO A 608 38.06 15.47 -33.63
C PRO A 608 37.14 16.05 -34.72
N GLY A 609 37.61 17.07 -35.46
CA GLY A 609 36.86 17.66 -36.57
C GLY A 609 36.02 18.90 -36.23
N VAL A 610 36.17 19.49 -35.04
CA VAL A 610 35.51 20.76 -34.68
C VAL A 610 35.98 21.89 -35.60
N LEU A 611 35.06 22.53 -36.31
CA LEU A 611 35.37 23.64 -37.20
C LEU A 611 35.71 24.92 -36.43
N CYS A 612 36.78 25.59 -36.84
CA CYS A 612 37.13 26.93 -36.38
C CYS A 612 36.37 27.94 -37.23
N LYS A 613 35.45 28.70 -36.61
CA LYS A 613 34.68 29.76 -37.27
C LYS A 613 34.98 31.11 -36.61
N TRP A 614 35.01 32.19 -37.38
CA TRP A 614 35.26 33.52 -36.82
C TRP A 614 34.66 34.63 -37.67
N GLY A 615 34.50 35.80 -37.05
CA GLY A 615 33.91 36.97 -37.71
C GLY A 615 32.45 36.74 -38.15
N ASP A 616 31.88 37.71 -38.86
CA ASP A 616 30.46 37.66 -39.25
C ASP A 616 30.16 36.53 -40.24
N ASN A 617 31.05 36.31 -41.23
CA ASN A 617 30.90 35.21 -42.19
C ASN A 617 30.86 33.83 -41.50
N GLY A 618 31.74 33.59 -40.52
CA GLY A 618 31.75 32.33 -39.78
C GLY A 618 30.54 32.16 -38.85
N LEU A 619 29.93 33.26 -38.41
CA LEU A 619 28.68 33.21 -37.65
C LEU A 619 27.51 32.85 -38.56
N ASP A 620 27.41 33.48 -39.73
CA ASP A 620 26.35 33.20 -40.70
C ASP A 620 26.42 31.77 -41.23
N GLU A 621 27.63 31.22 -41.39
CA GLU A 621 27.82 29.79 -41.71
C GLU A 621 27.22 28.86 -40.64
N ILE A 622 27.36 29.19 -39.34
CA ILE A 622 26.74 28.38 -38.26
C ILE A 622 25.23 28.55 -38.23
N ILE A 623 24.75 29.77 -38.49
CA ILE A 623 23.32 30.08 -38.53
C ILE A 623 22.62 29.34 -39.68
N GLN A 624 23.27 29.20 -40.83
CA GLN A 624 22.71 28.55 -42.02
C GLN A 624 22.95 27.03 -42.07
N ASP A 625 23.82 26.48 -41.22
CA ASP A 625 24.13 25.05 -41.23
C ASP A 625 23.06 24.22 -40.49
N ASP A 626 22.13 23.62 -41.24
CA ASP A 626 21.05 22.77 -40.71
C ASP A 626 21.56 21.53 -39.95
N SER A 627 22.83 21.13 -40.15
CA SER A 627 23.43 20.05 -39.37
C SER A 627 23.78 20.45 -37.94
N ILE A 628 23.69 21.73 -37.59
CA ILE A 628 23.90 22.27 -36.25
C ILE A 628 22.55 22.77 -35.70
N PRO A 629 21.73 21.91 -35.09
CA PRO A 629 20.45 22.29 -34.50
C PRO A 629 20.59 23.07 -33.18
N GLY A 630 21.70 22.90 -32.45
CA GLY A 630 21.91 23.53 -31.13
C GLY A 630 23.13 24.45 -31.07
N VAL A 631 22.99 25.60 -30.38
CA VAL A 631 24.04 26.60 -30.26
C VAL A 631 24.15 27.14 -28.83
N ALA A 632 25.34 27.01 -28.23
CA ALA A 632 25.64 27.54 -26.91
C ALA A 632 26.32 28.91 -26.98
N VAL A 633 25.67 29.96 -26.46
CA VAL A 633 26.15 31.34 -26.49
C VAL A 633 26.83 31.68 -25.17
N VAL A 634 28.16 31.71 -25.20
CA VAL A 634 29.04 31.96 -24.05
C VAL A 634 29.80 33.27 -24.27
N LEU A 635 29.06 34.38 -24.21
CA LEU A 635 29.54 35.74 -24.48
C LEU A 635 29.09 36.69 -23.37
N ALA A 636 29.73 37.86 -23.27
CA ALA A 636 29.39 38.88 -22.30
C ALA A 636 27.99 39.49 -22.57
N GLY A 637 27.29 39.87 -21.49
CA GLY A 637 25.83 40.06 -21.43
C GLY A 637 25.18 40.81 -22.60
N GLN A 638 25.63 42.02 -22.95
CA GLN A 638 24.98 42.80 -24.03
C GLN A 638 25.10 42.14 -25.41
N THR A 639 26.21 41.47 -25.72
CA THR A 639 26.42 40.78 -27.01
C THR A 639 25.68 39.44 -27.06
N GLN A 640 25.40 38.87 -25.89
CA GLN A 640 24.76 37.57 -25.76
C GLN A 640 23.29 37.61 -26.21
N VAL A 641 22.55 38.66 -25.85
CA VAL A 641 21.12 38.83 -26.18
C VAL A 641 20.88 38.97 -27.68
N ASP A 642 21.66 39.82 -28.34
CA ASP A 642 21.55 40.06 -29.78
C ASP A 642 21.86 38.77 -30.58
N MET A 643 22.87 38.02 -30.16
CA MET A 643 23.22 36.75 -30.80
C MET A 643 22.19 35.66 -30.55
N SER A 644 21.66 35.55 -29.33
CA SER A 644 20.55 34.64 -29.03
C SER A 644 19.35 34.95 -29.92
N LEU A 645 18.96 36.23 -30.07
CA LEU A 645 17.86 36.65 -30.94
C LEU A 645 18.08 36.25 -32.40
N ARG A 646 19.29 36.46 -32.95
CA ARG A 646 19.64 36.08 -34.33
C ARG A 646 19.51 34.57 -34.56
N LEU A 647 19.98 33.76 -33.61
CA LEU A 647 19.92 32.30 -33.68
C LEU A 647 18.49 31.76 -33.55
N LEU A 648 17.71 32.32 -32.62
CA LEU A 648 16.31 31.94 -32.41
C LEU A 648 15.47 32.23 -33.66
N LYS A 649 15.67 33.40 -34.29
CA LYS A 649 15.03 33.77 -35.56
C LYS A 649 15.39 32.82 -36.71
N ALA A 650 16.58 32.23 -36.67
CA ALA A 650 17.02 31.23 -37.64
C ALA A 650 16.58 29.79 -37.28
N GLY A 651 15.74 29.61 -36.27
CA GLY A 651 15.20 28.30 -35.89
C GLY A 651 16.18 27.42 -35.11
N LYS A 652 17.31 27.97 -34.63
CA LYS A 652 18.29 27.24 -33.81
C LYS A 652 17.82 27.11 -32.36
N HIS A 653 18.20 26.04 -31.69
CA HIS A 653 18.05 25.92 -30.24
C HIS A 653 19.20 26.65 -29.55
N VAL A 654 18.90 27.60 -28.65
CA VAL A 654 19.91 28.47 -28.03
C VAL A 654 20.11 28.09 -26.55
N LEU A 655 21.37 27.99 -26.12
CA LEU A 655 21.74 27.75 -24.73
C LEU A 655 22.53 28.96 -24.23
N GLN A 656 22.12 29.61 -23.13
CA GLN A 656 22.68 30.89 -22.69
C GLN A 656 23.06 30.85 -21.20
N ALA A 657 24.24 31.35 -20.81
CA ALA A 657 24.64 31.44 -19.40
C ALA A 657 24.68 32.90 -18.94
N THR A 658 23.90 33.31 -17.93
CA THR A 658 23.98 34.67 -17.38
C THR A 658 24.28 34.63 -15.88
N SER A 659 25.30 35.38 -15.43
CA SER A 659 25.74 35.35 -14.02
C SER A 659 25.00 36.32 -13.10
N GLU A 660 24.21 37.26 -13.63
CA GLU A 660 23.55 38.33 -12.87
C GLU A 660 22.04 38.40 -13.14
N LEU A 661 21.24 38.42 -12.06
CA LEU A 661 19.79 38.33 -12.10
C LEU A 661 19.10 39.47 -12.87
N GLU A 662 19.50 40.72 -12.61
CA GLU A 662 18.92 41.90 -13.28
C GLU A 662 19.17 41.85 -14.79
N THR A 663 20.37 41.43 -15.17
CA THR A 663 20.81 41.27 -16.56
C THR A 663 20.08 40.13 -17.27
N ALA A 664 19.81 39.02 -16.58
CA ALA A 664 19.01 37.90 -17.12
C ALA A 664 17.55 38.30 -17.35
N LEU A 665 16.93 39.02 -16.39
CA LEU A 665 15.54 39.45 -16.49
C LEU A 665 15.34 40.53 -17.57
N SER A 666 16.28 41.48 -17.69
CA SER A 666 16.26 42.51 -18.75
C SER A 666 16.48 41.89 -20.13
N SER A 667 17.37 40.89 -20.23
CA SER A 667 17.62 40.14 -21.46
C SER A 667 16.39 39.37 -21.91
N TYR A 668 15.74 38.64 -21.00
CA TYR A 668 14.51 37.91 -21.27
C TYR A 668 13.37 38.85 -21.72
N LYS A 669 13.15 39.96 -21.01
CA LYS A 669 12.15 40.97 -21.39
C LYS A 669 12.42 41.55 -22.79
N SER A 670 13.69 41.83 -23.11
CA SER A 670 14.10 42.29 -24.43
C SER A 670 13.86 41.23 -25.53
N ILE A 671 14.08 39.95 -25.22
CA ILE A 671 13.86 38.85 -26.16
C ILE A 671 12.37 38.67 -26.45
N CYS A 672 11.53 38.63 -25.41
CA CYS A 672 10.08 38.51 -25.55
C CYS A 672 9.46 39.71 -26.27
N ALA A 673 9.96 40.93 -26.04
CA ALA A 673 9.46 42.14 -26.71
C ALA A 673 9.74 42.14 -28.23
N ASN A 674 10.80 41.45 -28.69
CA ASN A 674 11.21 41.42 -30.10
C ASN A 674 10.72 40.19 -30.88
N LEU A 675 10.02 39.27 -30.23
CA LEU A 675 9.56 37.99 -30.78
C LEU A 675 8.10 37.71 -30.37
N SER A 676 7.22 38.71 -30.49
CA SER A 676 5.82 38.68 -30.04
C SER A 676 4.98 37.53 -30.58
N ASP A 677 5.38 36.95 -31.71
CA ASP A 677 4.59 35.98 -32.48
C ASP A 677 5.15 34.54 -32.40
N GLN A 678 6.19 34.29 -31.59
CA GLN A 678 6.77 32.96 -31.39
C GLN A 678 6.77 32.55 -29.91
N PRO A 679 6.36 31.31 -29.57
CA PRO A 679 6.39 30.84 -28.18
C PRO A 679 7.84 30.65 -27.72
N ILE A 680 8.30 31.49 -26.80
CA ILE A 680 9.63 31.40 -26.19
C ILE A 680 9.51 30.80 -24.80
N TRP A 681 10.27 29.73 -24.56
CA TRP A 681 10.31 29.05 -23.27
C TRP A 681 11.58 29.45 -22.50
N ALA A 682 11.42 29.89 -21.26
CA ALA A 682 12.52 30.16 -20.33
C ALA A 682 12.31 29.39 -19.02
N VAL A 683 13.38 28.76 -18.53
CA VAL A 683 13.41 28.03 -17.26
C VAL A 683 14.41 28.71 -16.34
N ALA A 684 13.97 29.13 -15.15
CA ALA A 684 14.81 29.72 -14.12
C ALA A 684 14.89 28.78 -12.90
N GLU A 685 16.08 28.27 -12.59
CA GLU A 685 16.31 27.42 -11.41
C GLU A 685 16.95 28.22 -10.26
N ASN A 686 16.16 28.59 -9.23
CA ASN A 686 16.51 28.47 -7.80
C ASN A 686 15.48 29.14 -6.87
N TYR A 687 15.34 28.58 -5.66
CA TYR A 687 14.54 29.06 -4.50
C TYR A 687 14.97 30.43 -3.91
N ARG A 688 15.74 31.25 -4.65
CA ARG A 688 16.05 32.65 -4.29
C ARG A 688 15.12 33.68 -4.92
N PHE A 689 14.13 33.25 -5.73
CA PHE A 689 13.27 34.14 -6.53
C PHE A 689 11.80 34.18 -6.14
N GLU A 690 11.42 33.66 -4.95
CA GLU A 690 10.08 33.86 -4.40
C GLU A 690 9.65 35.34 -4.40
N PRO A 691 10.50 36.33 -4.04
CA PRO A 691 10.12 37.74 -4.10
C PRO A 691 9.81 38.23 -5.53
N ALA A 692 10.52 37.73 -6.54
CA ALA A 692 10.29 38.09 -7.94
C ALA A 692 8.98 37.47 -8.49
N PHE A 693 8.61 36.29 -8.01
CA PHE A 693 7.32 35.67 -8.28
C PHE A 693 6.15 36.44 -7.64
N VAL A 694 6.33 36.91 -6.41
CA VAL A 694 5.34 37.73 -5.69
C VAL A 694 5.14 39.10 -6.36
N GLU A 695 6.23 39.71 -6.83
CA GLU A 695 6.18 41.01 -7.53
C GLU A 695 5.57 40.89 -8.93
N SER A 696 5.91 39.82 -9.66
CA SER A 696 5.30 39.51 -10.97
C SER A 696 3.81 39.19 -10.83
N LYS A 697 3.40 38.48 -9.78
CA LYS A 697 1.99 38.23 -9.46
C LYS A 697 1.21 39.53 -9.18
N LYS A 698 1.82 40.52 -8.51
CA LYS A 698 1.21 41.84 -8.28
C LYS A 698 1.04 42.63 -9.59
N LEU A 699 2.08 42.68 -10.42
CA LEU A 699 2.05 43.41 -11.70
C LEU A 699 1.06 42.79 -12.71
N ILE A 700 0.89 41.47 -12.70
CA ILE A 700 -0.06 40.78 -13.58
C ILE A 700 -1.51 40.92 -13.06
N ALA A 701 -1.72 41.05 -11.74
CA ALA A 701 -3.04 41.31 -11.17
C ALA A 701 -3.63 42.69 -11.55
N GLU A 702 -2.79 43.66 -11.94
CA GLU A 702 -3.22 44.97 -12.45
C GLU A 702 -3.71 44.93 -13.91
N ILE A 703 -3.47 43.84 -14.65
CA ILE A 703 -3.74 43.72 -16.09
C ILE A 703 -5.07 42.99 -16.40
N GLY A 704 -5.74 42.42 -15.39
CA GLY A 704 -7.04 41.73 -15.53
C GLY A 704 -6.97 40.20 -15.53
N ASP A 705 -8.13 39.55 -15.56
CA ASP A 705 -8.38 38.18 -15.09
C ASP A 705 -7.49 37.08 -15.69
N MET A 706 -6.63 36.51 -14.84
CA MET A 706 -5.88 35.26 -15.06
C MET A 706 -6.71 34.05 -14.64
N LYS A 707 -6.94 33.07 -15.53
CA LYS A 707 -7.72 31.85 -15.22
C LYS A 707 -6.90 30.67 -14.64
N SER A 708 -5.58 30.64 -14.77
CA SER A 708 -4.69 29.72 -14.02
C SER A 708 -3.21 30.07 -14.20
N VAL A 709 -2.37 29.69 -13.24
CA VAL A 709 -0.90 29.69 -13.34
C VAL A 709 -0.40 28.30 -12.95
N GLN A 710 0.40 27.68 -13.82
CA GLN A 710 1.04 26.39 -13.58
C GLN A 710 2.56 26.60 -13.58
N VAL A 711 3.21 26.34 -12.45
CA VAL A 711 4.68 26.34 -12.32
C VAL A 711 5.13 24.90 -12.42
N ILE A 712 5.90 24.58 -13.46
CA ILE A 712 6.46 23.25 -13.70
C ILE A 712 7.95 23.32 -13.34
N ILE A 713 8.34 22.55 -12.33
CA ILE A 713 9.74 22.28 -12.00
C ILE A 713 9.95 20.81 -12.34
N GLU A 714 10.64 20.51 -13.45
CA GLU A 714 10.93 19.14 -13.86
C GLU A 714 12.44 18.92 -13.98
N GLY A 715 12.95 18.04 -13.12
CA GLY A 715 14.22 17.37 -13.32
C GLY A 715 14.04 16.11 -14.18
N SER A 716 15.06 15.79 -14.98
CA SER A 716 15.26 14.58 -15.79
C SER A 716 14.31 14.39 -16.99
N MET A 717 14.83 14.61 -18.20
CA MET A 717 14.23 14.10 -19.44
C MET A 717 14.66 12.65 -19.70
N ASN A 718 13.73 11.71 -19.59
CA ASN A 718 13.84 10.35 -20.11
C ASN A 718 12.54 9.98 -20.88
N SER A 719 12.48 8.78 -21.47
CA SER A 719 11.40 8.34 -22.37
C SER A 719 9.99 8.27 -21.77
N SER A 720 9.84 8.58 -20.47
CA SER A 720 8.55 8.71 -19.79
C SER A 720 8.03 10.16 -19.69
N ASN A 721 8.77 11.14 -20.25
CA ASN A 721 8.30 12.52 -20.35
C ASN A 721 7.16 12.60 -21.40
N PRO A 722 5.96 13.15 -21.06
CA PRO A 722 4.80 13.19 -21.96
C PRO A 722 5.02 14.06 -23.21
N TYR A 723 6.09 14.86 -23.26
CA TYR A 723 6.50 15.63 -24.43
C TYR A 723 7.55 14.93 -25.31
N PHE A 724 8.08 13.77 -24.89
CA PHE A 724 9.12 13.01 -25.60
C PHE A 724 8.66 12.56 -27.00
N SER A 725 7.37 12.26 -27.15
CA SER A 725 6.75 11.69 -28.36
C SER A 725 5.80 12.63 -29.08
N SER A 726 5.55 13.82 -28.56
CA SER A 726 4.48 14.70 -29.03
C SER A 726 4.83 15.48 -30.30
N SER A 727 3.82 15.68 -31.14
CA SER A 727 3.89 16.25 -32.50
C SER A 727 4.44 17.68 -32.60
N TRP A 728 4.60 18.40 -31.49
CA TRP A 728 5.13 19.78 -31.47
C TRP A 728 6.59 19.86 -31.98
N ARG A 729 7.40 18.80 -31.85
CA ARG A 729 8.77 18.80 -32.40
C ARG A 729 8.84 18.93 -33.94
N ARG A 730 7.79 18.52 -34.66
CA ARG A 730 7.74 18.60 -36.14
C ARG A 730 7.19 19.92 -36.67
N ASN A 731 6.53 20.71 -35.81
CA ASN A 731 5.77 21.89 -36.23
C ASN A 731 6.29 23.23 -35.65
N PHE A 732 7.32 23.22 -34.80
CA PHE A 732 7.81 24.43 -34.13
C PHE A 732 9.30 24.68 -34.41
N THR A 733 9.56 25.55 -35.38
CA THR A 733 10.82 26.30 -35.53
C THR A 733 10.78 27.50 -34.59
N GLY A 734 11.55 27.45 -33.49
CA GLY A 734 11.67 28.56 -32.53
C GLY A 734 11.96 28.13 -31.09
N GLY A 735 13.24 28.06 -30.72
CA GLY A 735 13.79 28.64 -29.49
C GLY A 735 13.42 28.15 -28.07
N PHE A 736 14.37 27.48 -27.40
CA PHE A 736 14.46 27.37 -25.94
C PHE A 736 15.58 28.28 -25.40
N ILE A 737 15.48 28.75 -24.15
CA ILE A 737 16.57 29.41 -23.40
C ILE A 737 16.78 28.63 -22.09
N LEU A 738 17.97 28.06 -21.91
CA LEU A 738 18.41 27.36 -20.69
C LEU A 738 19.57 28.12 -20.05
N ASP A 739 19.43 28.52 -18.77
CA ASP A 739 20.44 29.22 -17.97
C ASP A 739 21.49 28.25 -17.36
N MET A 740 22.77 28.50 -17.63
CA MET A 740 23.89 27.57 -17.31
C MET A 740 24.67 27.99 -16.06
N GLY A 741 24.05 27.85 -14.89
CA GLY A 741 24.74 27.96 -13.60
C GLY A 741 25.54 26.70 -13.21
N VAL A 742 26.31 26.79 -12.12
CA VAL A 742 27.17 25.73 -11.53
C VAL A 742 26.40 24.41 -11.26
N HIS A 743 25.07 24.46 -11.23
CA HIS A 743 24.21 23.30 -10.99
C HIS A 743 23.77 22.57 -12.26
N PHE A 744 24.06 23.09 -13.47
CA PHE A 744 23.90 22.32 -14.71
C PHE A 744 24.79 21.07 -14.69
N ILE A 745 26.02 21.16 -14.17
CA ILE A 745 26.92 20.00 -14.01
C ILE A 745 26.41 19.04 -12.92
N ALA A 746 25.65 19.53 -11.93
CA ALA A 746 25.02 18.68 -10.90
C ALA A 746 23.75 17.98 -11.43
N GLY A 747 22.91 18.68 -12.18
CA GLY A 747 21.73 18.11 -12.85
C GLY A 747 22.13 17.12 -13.94
N LEU A 748 23.20 17.40 -14.68
CA LEU A 748 23.71 16.52 -15.72
C LEU A 748 24.48 15.31 -15.13
N ARG A 749 25.07 15.44 -13.93
CA ARG A 749 25.49 14.28 -13.11
C ARG A 749 24.29 13.44 -12.68
N MET A 750 23.22 14.04 -12.14
CA MET A 750 22.02 13.31 -11.70
C MET A 750 21.25 12.63 -12.84
N VAL A 751 21.33 13.17 -14.07
CA VAL A 751 20.68 12.58 -15.25
C VAL A 751 21.53 11.47 -15.88
N ILE A 752 22.86 11.46 -15.69
CA ILE A 752 23.77 10.48 -16.32
C ILE A 752 24.24 9.40 -15.34
N SER A 753 24.35 9.67 -14.04
CA SER A 753 24.69 8.66 -13.04
C SER A 753 23.43 7.96 -12.54
N ASN A 754 23.13 6.80 -13.11
CA ASN A 754 22.44 5.73 -12.38
C ASN A 754 23.38 5.16 -11.30
N LEU A 755 23.58 5.91 -10.21
CA LEU A 755 24.04 5.41 -8.91
C LEU A 755 23.23 6.06 -7.80
#